data_AF-A0A8C5A5U2-F1
#
_entry.id   AF-A0A8C5A5U2-F1
#
_cell.length_a   1.000
_cell.length_b   1.000
_cell.length_c   1.000
_cell.angle_alpha   90.00
_cell.angle_beta   90.00
_cell.angle_gamma   90.00
#
_symmetry.space_group_name_H-M   'P 1'
#
loop_
_entity.id
_entity.type
_entity.pdbx_description
1 polymer ?
#
loop_
_entity_poly.entity_id
_entity_poly.type
_entity_poly.pdbx_seq_one_letter_code
_entity_poly.pdbx_strand_id
1 'polypeptide(L)'
;MDSSDIRGYIQRFEDQGYKTWIRTTMILECLKTRMGRFLENETEVFHNALNGKIKLEEKTCIGPTKCDYKKVPTVKSAPNKLCRLCDAWKGEILSEHKNPNPSMVYWNNTTPYLWPSHKWEVAKVYMPRGNMKHKSVDDFDISAYLTLMTFCRHFQKFVKGHLLSQVTNVRNQIMHSANFAVTAEDFQDYMGRIRALGEALGEKVPEFQSFSKDMAEIQNINFQLHFGRDPGIHFQGPSTDKYDVTSILNMELKIMKDKMECLSQLYDADREDMLTSEELQKVKSFLDMNHDLQEKLQPQWQRLEAVQAQHGLQINTLTERVGELEKHTVVTDEEFSSETLMYKNRLLERAKKYKWDNPVFSEQDESAGFRGQVEVHGETFLASLVCKSKAQAHQAAAKKALQELATVIANEEAALGQAAKSQAAGFSFYAAVTVSLAVDVSPDKGVSAPVDRVECVYEKLVSLFGLGAADTGSSNKEKVLQYCTRLKVLPPVERSSASSFVLRLNGKITFYDLEGSGSKAEAVQQAARAALEALCGVLDKAAVNQNNHKGALQELLVRFKQPHPEYHVTDSPAGHGDRVTWLPEADPTGGLAEGSGHRYQEVEGADEGAHAEIGTPMKRMITDRSDRPSKMSKVLPSTAGSERPDGGQVLGSVEVTILVDLRPHQAADQEGAVGAAYSDLMKALSLSPAPSGEEKQAVLEFFREAQCCPPVEKIDHRPDGTYSCSLRIDGKLTFQSPERSTKKESDSLAAQKALAHLEGLQTVKDLKLTGEVKGRLQKVAADLGNIGLPVYRTTDAGKVIDGGQVLGSVEVTIKVDLRTHQAADREGAVGAAYSDLMKALSLSPAPSGEEKQAVLEFFGQTQCCPPVEKIDHRPDGTYSCSLRIDGKLTFQSPERSTKKESDSLAAQKALAHLEGLLTVKDLKLPGEVKGRLQKVAADLGNICRPVYLTADAVEVTDGGQVLGSVEVTIKVDLRPHQAADREGAVGAAYSDLMKALSLSPAPSGGERLAVLHFMQLTKSRPPVEDIKMSSDGTYECALKIDGRFIFQSPERSSTKKEAEKAAAGQALRHMEGLLRAHRRPLPVGDNHKSRLQELLMSGLGNAVLPVYAAVDANDPRHT
;
A
#
# COMPACT_ATOMS: atom_id res chain seq x y z
N MET A 1 35.58 -19.62 -38.62
CA MET A 1 35.41 -19.55 -37.17
C MET A 1 36.73 -19.15 -36.59
N ASP A 2 36.79 -17.97 -36.01
CA ASP A 2 37.95 -17.53 -35.24
C ASP A 2 37.94 -18.18 -33.85
N SER A 3 39.09 -18.11 -33.17
CA SER A 3 39.25 -18.64 -31.81
C SER A 3 38.35 -17.91 -30.79
N SER A 4 37.92 -16.68 -31.10
CA SER A 4 36.88 -15.92 -30.40
C SER A 4 35.52 -16.60 -30.46
N ASP A 5 35.04 -16.92 -31.67
CA ASP A 5 33.69 -17.47 -31.90
C ASP A 5 33.54 -18.80 -31.16
N ILE A 6 34.55 -19.67 -31.30
CA ILE A 6 34.61 -20.97 -30.66
C ILE A 6 34.50 -20.84 -29.13
N ARG A 7 35.19 -19.85 -28.54
CA ARG A 7 35.09 -19.58 -27.10
C ARG A 7 33.70 -19.07 -26.70
N GLY A 8 33.08 -18.22 -27.52
CA GLY A 8 31.71 -17.74 -27.33
C GLY A 8 30.70 -18.89 -27.32
N TYR A 9 30.73 -19.78 -28.32
CA TYR A 9 29.86 -20.96 -28.35
C TYR A 9 30.08 -21.87 -27.12
N ILE A 10 31.33 -22.11 -26.70
CA ILE A 10 31.62 -22.89 -25.48
C ILE A 10 30.98 -22.23 -24.26
N GLN A 11 31.25 -20.95 -24.02
CA GLN A 11 30.78 -20.26 -22.81
C GLN A 11 29.24 -20.18 -22.75
N ARG A 12 28.56 -19.97 -23.89
CA ARG A 12 27.08 -20.05 -23.98
C ARG A 12 26.55 -21.45 -23.73
N PHE A 13 27.09 -22.46 -24.42
CA PHE A 13 26.64 -23.85 -24.34
C PHE A 13 27.30 -24.66 -23.20
N GLU A 14 27.98 -24.00 -22.26
CA GLU A 14 28.29 -24.52 -20.92
C GLU A 14 27.27 -24.07 -19.87
N ASP A 15 26.74 -22.84 -19.95
CA ASP A 15 25.76 -22.32 -18.99
C ASP A 15 24.42 -23.09 -19.00
N GLN A 16 23.84 -23.28 -17.82
CA GLN A 16 22.60 -24.08 -17.64
C GLN A 16 21.32 -23.24 -17.69
N GLY A 17 21.39 -21.94 -17.35
CA GLY A 17 20.30 -21.00 -17.53
C GLY A 17 20.02 -20.75 -19.01
N TYR A 18 21.08 -20.59 -19.80
CA TYR A 18 20.99 -20.39 -21.24
C TYR A 18 20.45 -21.63 -21.97
N LYS A 19 20.87 -22.84 -21.59
CA LYS A 19 20.31 -24.10 -22.11
C LYS A 19 18.83 -24.25 -21.84
N THR A 20 18.37 -23.92 -20.63
CA THR A 20 16.95 -24.01 -20.26
C THR A 20 16.12 -22.90 -20.92
N TRP A 21 16.68 -21.71 -21.10
CA TRP A 21 16.08 -20.62 -21.89
C TRP A 21 15.92 -21.00 -23.37
N ILE A 22 16.97 -21.53 -24.02
CA ILE A 22 16.91 -22.04 -25.40
C ILE A 22 15.87 -23.15 -25.51
N ARG A 23 15.93 -24.20 -24.67
CA ARG A 23 14.95 -25.30 -24.71
C ARG A 23 13.51 -24.80 -24.58
N THR A 24 13.25 -23.87 -23.66
CA THR A 24 11.90 -23.30 -23.48
C THR A 24 11.44 -22.56 -24.72
N THR A 25 12.31 -21.75 -25.33
CA THR A 25 11.94 -20.94 -26.50
C THR A 25 11.83 -21.79 -27.77
N MET A 26 12.63 -22.85 -27.92
CA MET A 26 12.46 -23.88 -28.96
C MET A 26 11.11 -24.59 -28.84
N ILE A 27 10.65 -24.85 -27.62
CA ILE A 27 9.36 -25.50 -27.34
C ILE A 27 8.18 -24.54 -27.57
N LEU A 28 8.33 -23.25 -27.25
CA LEU A 28 7.38 -22.20 -27.66
C LEU A 28 7.30 -22.07 -29.18
N GLU A 29 8.41 -22.16 -29.91
CA GLU A 29 8.40 -22.10 -31.39
C GLU A 29 7.81 -23.39 -32.02
N CYS A 30 8.02 -24.56 -31.40
CA CYS A 30 7.32 -25.79 -31.78
C CYS A 30 5.79 -25.65 -31.60
N LEU A 31 5.36 -25.08 -30.47
CA LEU A 31 3.96 -24.74 -30.21
C LEU A 31 3.42 -23.75 -31.24
N LYS A 32 4.10 -22.62 -31.49
CA LYS A 32 3.74 -21.62 -32.52
C LYS A 32 3.58 -22.28 -33.90
N THR A 33 4.52 -23.14 -34.31
CA THR A 33 4.49 -23.83 -35.61
C THR A 33 3.26 -24.73 -35.77
N ARG A 34 2.86 -25.43 -34.71
CA ARG A 34 1.66 -26.29 -34.70
C ARG A 34 0.37 -25.47 -34.60
N MET A 35 0.37 -24.39 -33.80
CA MET A 35 -0.74 -23.42 -33.74
C MET A 35 -0.99 -22.78 -35.11
N GLY A 36 0.06 -22.37 -35.84
CA GLY A 36 -0.08 -21.76 -37.16
C GLY A 36 -0.81 -22.67 -38.15
N ARG A 37 -0.40 -23.93 -38.29
CA ARG A 37 -1.05 -24.91 -39.19
C ARG A 37 -2.53 -25.10 -38.86
N PHE A 38 -2.86 -25.25 -37.59
CA PHE A 38 -4.24 -25.37 -37.12
C PHE A 38 -5.05 -24.07 -37.38
N LEU A 39 -4.49 -22.90 -37.06
CA LEU A 39 -5.17 -21.61 -37.16
C LEU A 39 -5.34 -21.15 -38.60
N GLU A 40 -4.45 -21.48 -39.54
CA GLU A 40 -4.62 -21.19 -40.97
C GLU A 40 -5.89 -21.85 -41.52
N ASN A 41 -6.17 -23.09 -41.10
CA ASN A 41 -7.39 -23.82 -41.45
C ASN A 41 -8.62 -23.30 -40.68
N GLU A 42 -8.55 -23.26 -39.35
CA GLU A 42 -9.72 -22.95 -38.51
C GLU A 42 -10.16 -21.48 -38.60
N THR A 43 -9.23 -20.55 -38.90
CA THR A 43 -9.57 -19.15 -39.18
C THR A 43 -10.35 -19.02 -40.50
N GLU A 44 -10.18 -19.94 -41.45
CA GLU A 44 -10.99 -19.98 -42.67
C GLU A 44 -12.37 -20.58 -42.42
N VAL A 45 -12.48 -21.62 -41.58
CA VAL A 45 -13.78 -22.13 -41.08
C VAL A 45 -14.54 -21.02 -40.34
N PHE A 46 -13.87 -20.26 -39.49
CA PHE A 46 -14.42 -19.11 -38.78
C PHE A 46 -14.89 -18.00 -39.73
N HIS A 47 -14.05 -17.60 -40.69
CA HIS A 47 -14.37 -16.55 -41.66
C HIS A 47 -15.58 -16.89 -42.53
N ASN A 48 -15.65 -18.13 -43.03
CA ASN A 48 -16.79 -18.62 -43.79
C ASN A 48 -18.06 -18.68 -42.94
N ALA A 49 -17.97 -19.08 -41.66
CA ALA A 49 -19.10 -19.06 -40.74
C ALA A 49 -19.65 -17.64 -40.51
N LEU A 50 -18.79 -16.62 -40.41
CA LEU A 50 -19.25 -15.22 -40.34
C LEU A 50 -19.89 -14.75 -41.65
N ASN A 51 -19.27 -15.01 -42.81
CA ASN A 51 -19.80 -14.63 -44.11
C ASN A 51 -21.20 -15.25 -44.38
N GLY A 52 -21.42 -16.48 -43.90
CA GLY A 52 -22.71 -17.17 -43.98
C GLY A 52 -23.83 -16.53 -43.15
N LYS A 53 -23.52 -15.80 -42.07
CA LYS A 53 -24.51 -15.03 -41.30
C LYS A 53 -24.95 -13.74 -42.03
N ILE A 54 -24.09 -13.17 -42.87
CA ILE A 54 -24.29 -11.86 -43.52
C ILE A 54 -25.25 -12.00 -44.73
N LYS A 55 -26.54 -11.84 -44.45
CA LYS A 55 -27.66 -11.86 -45.41
C LYS A 55 -27.80 -10.56 -46.22
N LEU A 56 -26.72 -10.17 -46.91
CA LEU A 56 -26.72 -9.08 -47.87
C LEU A 56 -26.45 -9.61 -49.29
N GLU A 57 -27.14 -9.03 -50.27
CA GLU A 57 -26.90 -9.25 -51.71
C GLU A 57 -25.55 -8.62 -52.13
N GLU A 58 -25.22 -7.46 -51.57
CA GLU A 58 -23.91 -6.82 -51.66
C GLU A 58 -22.84 -7.69 -50.96
N LYS A 59 -21.99 -8.38 -51.73
CA LYS A 59 -20.87 -9.20 -51.21
C LYS A 59 -19.48 -8.56 -51.35
N THR A 60 -19.38 -7.38 -51.97
CA THR A 60 -18.14 -6.59 -52.10
C THR A 60 -18.28 -5.21 -51.46
N CYS A 61 -17.19 -4.69 -50.88
CA CYS A 61 -17.19 -3.35 -50.28
C CYS A 61 -17.09 -2.27 -51.36
N ILE A 62 -17.72 -1.10 -51.12
CA ILE A 62 -17.70 0.09 -51.99
C ILE A 62 -16.33 0.81 -52.10
N GLY A 63 -15.23 0.11 -51.80
CA GLY A 63 -13.86 0.56 -51.99
C GLY A 63 -13.15 1.19 -50.77
N PRO A 64 -11.80 1.27 -50.83
CA PRO A 64 -10.95 1.76 -49.74
C PRO A 64 -11.15 3.24 -49.41
N THR A 65 -11.65 4.05 -50.35
CA THR A 65 -11.86 5.50 -50.17
C THR A 65 -13.07 5.85 -49.30
N LYS A 66 -13.90 4.87 -48.92
CA LYS A 66 -15.12 5.06 -48.12
C LYS A 66 -15.21 4.16 -46.89
N CYS A 67 -14.30 3.21 -46.72
CA CYS A 67 -14.33 2.19 -45.65
C CYS A 67 -12.90 1.88 -45.14
N ASP A 68 -12.18 2.93 -44.75
CA ASP A 68 -10.86 2.88 -44.13
C ASP A 68 -10.88 3.68 -42.83
N TYR A 69 -10.45 3.07 -41.72
CA TYR A 69 -10.35 3.74 -40.42
C TYR A 69 -9.20 4.76 -40.35
N LYS A 70 -8.25 4.73 -41.30
CA LYS A 70 -6.97 5.47 -41.25
C LYS A 70 -6.97 6.79 -42.04
N LYS A 71 -8.12 7.20 -42.61
CA LYS A 71 -8.22 8.34 -43.55
C LYS A 71 -9.32 9.36 -43.23
N VAL A 72 -9.73 9.47 -41.97
CA VAL A 72 -10.67 10.52 -41.51
C VAL A 72 -9.90 11.57 -40.69
N PRO A 73 -9.97 12.88 -41.02
CA PRO A 73 -9.25 13.92 -40.29
C PRO A 73 -9.69 14.05 -38.82
N THR A 74 -8.74 14.32 -37.93
CA THR A 74 -8.94 14.51 -36.49
C THR A 74 -9.50 15.90 -36.14
N VAL A 75 -10.71 16.20 -36.63
CA VAL A 75 -11.51 17.37 -36.22
C VAL A 75 -12.92 16.92 -35.82
N LYS A 76 -13.60 17.70 -34.98
CA LYS A 76 -14.87 17.37 -34.30
C LYS A 76 -16.09 17.28 -35.25
N SER A 77 -16.12 16.32 -36.18
CA SER A 77 -17.20 16.19 -37.17
C SER A 77 -17.60 14.74 -37.49
N ALA A 78 -18.75 14.32 -36.94
CA ALA A 78 -19.53 13.10 -37.25
C ALA A 78 -18.88 11.72 -36.96
N PRO A 79 -19.66 10.71 -36.53
CA PRO A 79 -19.17 9.34 -36.36
C PRO A 79 -18.94 8.62 -37.70
N ASN A 80 -17.83 7.87 -37.81
CA ASN A 80 -17.41 7.15 -39.00
C ASN A 80 -18.51 6.21 -39.55
N LYS A 81 -18.98 6.50 -40.76
CA LYS A 81 -20.07 5.74 -41.41
C LYS A 81 -19.50 4.71 -42.39
N LEU A 82 -19.41 3.46 -41.95
CA LEU A 82 -19.09 2.31 -42.81
C LEU A 82 -20.20 2.08 -43.87
N CYS A 83 -19.87 1.36 -44.94
CA CYS A 83 -20.89 0.83 -45.85
C CYS A 83 -21.67 -0.32 -45.20
N ARG A 84 -22.86 -0.65 -45.73
CA ARG A 84 -23.75 -1.68 -45.19
C ARG A 84 -23.04 -3.02 -44.98
N LEU A 85 -22.24 -3.46 -45.94
CA LEU A 85 -21.47 -4.71 -45.83
C LEU A 85 -20.41 -4.66 -44.72
N CYS A 86 -19.61 -3.60 -44.65
CA CYS A 86 -18.60 -3.47 -43.59
C CYS A 86 -19.25 -3.32 -42.20
N ASP A 87 -20.38 -2.63 -42.08
CA ASP A 87 -21.07 -2.50 -40.79
C ASP A 87 -21.71 -3.83 -40.33
N ALA A 88 -22.24 -4.63 -41.26
CA ALA A 88 -22.68 -6.00 -40.99
C ALA A 88 -21.50 -6.91 -40.55
N TRP A 89 -20.37 -6.86 -41.26
CA TRP A 89 -19.15 -7.57 -40.84
C TRP A 89 -18.68 -7.12 -39.45
N LYS A 90 -18.71 -5.81 -39.16
CA LYS A 90 -18.36 -5.26 -37.83
C LYS A 90 -19.28 -5.81 -36.73
N GLY A 91 -20.59 -5.87 -36.99
CA GLY A 91 -21.56 -6.47 -36.07
C GLY A 91 -21.27 -7.94 -35.78
N GLU A 92 -21.01 -8.73 -36.83
CA GLU A 92 -20.70 -10.15 -36.69
C GLU A 92 -19.36 -10.41 -35.99
N ILE A 93 -18.33 -9.61 -36.28
CA ILE A 93 -17.03 -9.65 -35.58
C ILE A 93 -17.21 -9.30 -34.10
N LEU A 94 -18.02 -8.29 -33.77
CA LEU A 94 -18.32 -7.96 -32.36
C LEU A 94 -19.14 -9.06 -31.67
N SER A 95 -20.02 -9.77 -32.39
CA SER A 95 -20.81 -10.87 -31.82
C SER A 95 -19.95 -12.05 -31.33
N GLU A 96 -18.81 -12.29 -31.98
CA GLU A 96 -17.85 -13.35 -31.62
C GLU A 96 -16.70 -12.84 -30.73
N HIS A 97 -16.64 -11.55 -30.39
CA HIS A 97 -15.62 -11.00 -29.48
C HIS A 97 -16.04 -11.20 -28.01
N LYS A 98 -15.14 -11.72 -27.16
CA LYS A 98 -15.42 -11.90 -25.72
C LYS A 98 -15.64 -10.58 -24.99
N ASN A 99 -14.99 -9.51 -25.44
CA ASN A 99 -15.22 -8.13 -24.99
C ASN A 99 -15.81 -7.30 -26.15
N PRO A 100 -17.13 -7.26 -26.34
CA PRO A 100 -17.75 -6.61 -27.51
C PRO A 100 -17.77 -5.06 -27.44
N ASN A 101 -17.10 -4.44 -26.47
CA ASN A 101 -17.01 -2.98 -26.37
C ASN A 101 -16.17 -2.41 -27.54
N PRO A 102 -16.75 -1.63 -28.48
CA PRO A 102 -16.02 -1.17 -29.67
C PRO A 102 -14.80 -0.29 -29.39
N SER A 103 -14.69 0.33 -28.21
CA SER A 103 -13.53 1.14 -27.81
C SER A 103 -12.34 0.31 -27.32
N MET A 104 -12.56 -0.93 -26.92
CA MET A 104 -11.52 -1.85 -26.44
C MET A 104 -11.01 -2.81 -27.53
N VAL A 105 -11.52 -2.68 -28.75
CA VAL A 105 -11.21 -3.53 -29.91
C VAL A 105 -10.20 -2.82 -30.82
N TYR A 106 -9.14 -3.51 -31.23
CA TYR A 106 -8.00 -2.92 -31.95
C TYR A 106 -8.25 -2.76 -33.46
N TRP A 107 -9.27 -1.98 -33.83
CA TRP A 107 -9.67 -1.73 -35.22
C TRP A 107 -8.53 -1.24 -36.13
N ASN A 108 -7.53 -0.55 -35.59
CA ASN A 108 -6.36 -0.06 -36.35
C ASN A 108 -5.45 -1.18 -36.89
N ASN A 109 -5.56 -2.40 -36.35
CA ASN A 109 -4.90 -3.58 -36.91
C ASN A 109 -5.47 -3.98 -38.27
N THR A 110 -6.74 -3.66 -38.57
CA THR A 110 -7.49 -4.27 -39.66
C THR A 110 -8.02 -3.26 -40.68
N THR A 111 -8.49 -3.78 -41.82
CA THR A 111 -8.84 -3.02 -43.02
C THR A 111 -10.27 -3.38 -43.46
N PRO A 112 -11.31 -2.57 -43.19
CA PRO A 112 -12.71 -2.99 -43.34
C PRO A 112 -13.14 -3.46 -44.72
N TYR A 113 -12.56 -2.90 -45.79
CA TYR A 113 -12.87 -3.32 -47.16
C TYR A 113 -12.28 -4.69 -47.55
N LEU A 114 -11.36 -5.23 -46.74
CA LEU A 114 -10.75 -6.56 -46.92
C LEU A 114 -11.44 -7.68 -46.12
N TRP A 115 -12.29 -7.34 -45.14
CA TRP A 115 -13.03 -8.34 -44.35
C TRP A 115 -13.80 -9.38 -45.18
N PRO A 116 -14.44 -9.05 -46.33
CA PRO A 116 -15.15 -10.06 -47.13
C PRO A 116 -14.24 -11.12 -47.78
N SER A 117 -12.95 -10.84 -47.98
CA SER A 117 -12.04 -11.67 -48.80
C SER A 117 -10.75 -12.13 -48.11
N HIS A 118 -10.42 -11.63 -46.92
CA HIS A 118 -9.18 -11.99 -46.21
C HIS A 118 -9.45 -12.41 -44.77
N LYS A 119 -9.40 -13.72 -44.51
CA LYS A 119 -9.60 -14.33 -43.18
C LYS A 119 -8.73 -13.72 -42.08
N TRP A 120 -7.46 -13.42 -42.39
CA TRP A 120 -6.52 -12.81 -41.43
C TRP A 120 -6.84 -11.35 -41.09
N GLU A 121 -7.44 -10.56 -41.99
CA GLU A 121 -7.89 -9.20 -41.64
C GLU A 121 -8.99 -9.25 -40.57
N VAL A 122 -9.89 -10.24 -40.63
CA VAL A 122 -10.89 -10.47 -39.58
C VAL A 122 -10.23 -10.96 -38.28
N ALA A 123 -9.28 -11.88 -38.35
CA ALA A 123 -8.58 -12.41 -37.16
C ALA A 123 -7.76 -11.35 -36.40
N LYS A 124 -7.14 -10.39 -37.11
CA LYS A 124 -6.38 -9.26 -36.54
C LYS A 124 -7.13 -8.41 -35.52
N VAL A 125 -8.47 -8.42 -35.55
CA VAL A 125 -9.32 -7.69 -34.60
C VAL A 125 -9.19 -8.24 -33.18
N TYR A 126 -8.92 -9.54 -33.05
CA TYR A 126 -8.78 -10.27 -31.80
C TYR A 126 -7.31 -10.39 -31.34
N MET A 127 -6.37 -9.73 -32.03
CA MET A 127 -4.92 -9.78 -31.80
C MET A 127 -4.43 -8.48 -31.12
N PRO A 128 -3.25 -8.46 -30.44
CA PRO A 128 -2.72 -7.23 -29.85
C PRO A 128 -2.38 -6.18 -30.92
N ARG A 129 -2.21 -4.92 -30.50
CA ARG A 129 -1.75 -3.82 -31.38
C ARG A 129 -0.45 -4.19 -32.11
N GLY A 130 -0.24 -3.60 -33.29
CA GLY A 130 0.97 -3.75 -34.10
C GLY A 130 0.80 -4.65 -35.33
N ASN A 131 -0.14 -5.61 -35.27
CA ASN A 131 -0.40 -6.64 -36.28
C ASN A 131 -0.92 -6.15 -37.66
N MET A 132 -0.84 -4.85 -37.95
CA MET A 132 -1.45 -4.27 -39.15
C MET A 132 -0.75 -4.61 -40.46
N LYS A 133 0.58 -4.85 -40.44
CA LYS A 133 1.40 -5.10 -41.64
C LYS A 133 1.34 -6.56 -42.13
N HIS A 134 1.06 -7.50 -41.21
CA HIS A 134 1.03 -8.96 -41.41
C HIS A 134 -0.10 -9.37 -42.38
N LYS A 135 0.01 -10.48 -43.12
CA LYS A 135 -0.98 -10.88 -44.14
C LYS A 135 -1.23 -12.39 -44.22
N SER A 136 -0.21 -13.18 -43.87
CA SER A 136 -0.15 -14.63 -43.87
C SER A 136 -0.02 -15.15 -42.44
N VAL A 137 -0.21 -16.46 -42.25
CA VAL A 137 -0.08 -17.10 -40.93
C VAL A 137 1.32 -16.91 -40.33
N ASP A 138 2.39 -17.10 -41.11
CA ASP A 138 3.76 -17.07 -40.62
C ASP A 138 4.27 -15.68 -40.21
N ASP A 139 3.56 -14.61 -40.59
CA ASP A 139 3.83 -13.23 -40.14
C ASP A 139 3.47 -13.02 -38.65
N PHE A 140 2.67 -13.90 -38.05
CA PHE A 140 2.15 -13.72 -36.68
C PHE A 140 3.03 -14.39 -35.61
N ASP A 141 3.23 -13.69 -34.49
CA ASP A 141 3.90 -14.24 -33.32
C ASP A 141 2.96 -15.15 -32.49
N ILE A 142 3.53 -15.91 -31.56
CA ILE A 142 2.73 -16.78 -30.69
C ILE A 142 1.76 -16.00 -29.80
N SER A 143 2.06 -14.75 -29.41
CA SER A 143 1.09 -13.91 -28.67
C SER A 143 -0.10 -13.51 -29.54
N ALA A 144 0.07 -13.21 -30.83
CA ALA A 144 -1.04 -12.98 -31.74
C ALA A 144 -1.99 -14.20 -31.80
N TYR A 145 -1.45 -15.43 -31.89
CA TYR A 145 -2.22 -16.67 -31.84
C TYR A 145 -2.93 -16.88 -30.49
N LEU A 146 -2.20 -16.79 -29.38
CA LEU A 146 -2.75 -16.97 -28.03
C LEU A 146 -3.84 -15.93 -27.74
N THR A 147 -3.65 -14.69 -28.18
CA THR A 147 -4.63 -13.59 -28.01
C THR A 147 -5.87 -13.80 -28.89
N LEU A 148 -5.71 -14.20 -30.17
CA LEU A 148 -6.81 -14.57 -31.06
C LEU A 148 -7.71 -15.64 -30.42
N MET A 149 -7.12 -16.74 -29.94
CA MET A 149 -7.86 -17.81 -29.27
C MET A 149 -8.42 -17.39 -27.90
N THR A 150 -7.78 -16.41 -27.24
CA THR A 150 -8.24 -15.86 -25.95
C THR A 150 -9.43 -14.93 -26.11
N PHE A 151 -9.52 -14.12 -27.18
CA PHE A 151 -10.58 -13.11 -27.35
C PHE A 151 -11.69 -13.47 -28.34
N CYS A 152 -11.46 -14.38 -29.29
CA CYS A 152 -12.52 -14.90 -30.15
C CYS A 152 -13.28 -16.04 -29.46
N ARG A 153 -14.62 -16.01 -29.51
CA ARG A 153 -15.50 -17.01 -28.91
C ARG A 153 -15.43 -18.36 -29.62
N HIS A 154 -15.19 -18.36 -30.93
CA HIS A 154 -15.12 -19.55 -31.79
C HIS A 154 -14.11 -20.60 -31.31
N PHE A 155 -12.94 -20.18 -30.82
CA PHE A 155 -11.86 -21.10 -30.42
C PHE A 155 -12.07 -21.76 -29.04
N GLN A 156 -13.05 -21.31 -28.25
CA GLN A 156 -13.34 -21.87 -26.91
C GLN A 156 -13.74 -23.35 -26.96
N LYS A 157 -14.27 -23.84 -28.09
CA LYS A 157 -14.63 -25.25 -28.30
C LYS A 157 -13.41 -26.19 -28.26
N PHE A 158 -12.23 -25.68 -28.60
CA PHE A 158 -10.98 -26.44 -28.55
C PHE A 158 -10.41 -26.47 -27.13
N VAL A 159 -10.08 -25.31 -26.55
CA VAL A 159 -9.28 -25.22 -25.33
C VAL A 159 -9.80 -24.19 -24.31
N LYS A 160 -9.57 -24.49 -23.02
CA LYS A 160 -9.95 -23.63 -21.88
C LYS A 160 -9.03 -22.41 -21.80
N GLY A 161 -9.63 -21.22 -21.65
CA GLY A 161 -8.90 -19.95 -21.69
C GLY A 161 -7.73 -19.79 -20.71
N HIS A 162 -7.79 -20.41 -19.52
CA HIS A 162 -6.72 -20.31 -18.53
C HIS A 162 -5.39 -20.93 -19.01
N LEU A 163 -5.43 -21.97 -19.86
CA LEU A 163 -4.22 -22.59 -20.44
C LEU A 163 -3.53 -21.65 -21.43
N LEU A 164 -4.32 -20.93 -22.24
CA LEU A 164 -3.82 -19.87 -23.11
C LEU A 164 -3.15 -18.77 -22.27
N SER A 165 -3.82 -18.29 -21.22
CA SER A 165 -3.27 -17.26 -20.31
C SER A 165 -1.99 -17.71 -19.59
N GLN A 166 -1.92 -18.98 -19.15
CA GLN A 166 -0.71 -19.53 -18.53
C GLN A 166 0.48 -19.51 -19.50
N VAL A 167 0.30 -19.95 -20.75
CA VAL A 167 1.38 -19.94 -21.75
C VAL A 167 1.69 -18.54 -22.26
N THR A 168 0.72 -17.61 -22.31
CA THR A 168 0.99 -16.18 -22.54
C THR A 168 1.92 -15.62 -21.45
N ASN A 169 1.72 -15.99 -20.18
CA ASN A 169 2.62 -15.60 -19.10
C ASN A 169 4.04 -16.18 -19.30
N VAL A 170 4.16 -17.49 -19.55
CA VAL A 170 5.46 -18.15 -19.83
C VAL A 170 6.18 -17.48 -20.99
N ARG A 171 5.50 -17.18 -22.11
CA ARG A 171 6.09 -16.43 -23.23
C ARG A 171 6.61 -15.08 -22.77
N ASN A 172 5.85 -14.30 -22.01
CA ASN A 172 6.29 -13.00 -21.55
C ASN A 172 7.50 -13.11 -20.62
N GLN A 173 7.49 -14.02 -19.64
CA GLN A 173 8.61 -14.27 -18.73
C GLN A 173 9.90 -14.68 -19.48
N ILE A 174 9.77 -15.45 -20.57
CA ILE A 174 10.91 -15.88 -21.41
C ILE A 174 11.44 -14.76 -22.31
N MET A 175 10.55 -13.97 -22.92
CA MET A 175 10.93 -12.87 -23.81
C MET A 175 11.54 -11.69 -23.02
N HIS A 176 11.00 -11.39 -21.84
CA HIS A 176 11.52 -10.39 -20.90
C HIS A 176 12.63 -10.92 -19.97
N SER A 177 13.08 -12.18 -20.12
CA SER A 177 14.28 -12.66 -19.40
C SER A 177 15.52 -11.94 -19.95
N ALA A 178 15.88 -10.83 -19.30
CA ALA A 178 16.96 -9.94 -19.74
C ALA A 178 18.35 -10.61 -19.68
N ASN A 179 18.53 -11.59 -18.79
CA ASN A 179 19.76 -12.36 -18.64
C ASN A 179 19.81 -13.61 -19.55
N PHE A 180 18.80 -13.84 -20.40
CA PHE A 180 18.69 -15.04 -21.26
C PHE A 180 18.78 -16.37 -20.49
N ALA A 181 18.30 -16.37 -19.25
CA ALA A 181 18.39 -17.50 -18.34
C ALA A 181 17.01 -17.87 -17.77
N VAL A 182 16.87 -19.13 -17.36
CA VAL A 182 15.71 -19.69 -16.66
C VAL A 182 16.23 -20.56 -15.52
N THR A 183 15.57 -20.59 -14.35
CA THR A 183 15.97 -21.50 -13.27
C THR A 183 15.54 -22.93 -13.57
N ALA A 184 16.14 -23.92 -12.90
CA ALA A 184 15.71 -25.31 -13.05
C ALA A 184 14.25 -25.54 -12.58
N GLU A 185 13.75 -24.73 -11.66
CA GLU A 185 12.39 -24.81 -11.12
C GLU A 185 11.39 -24.15 -12.08
N ASP A 186 11.67 -22.92 -12.53
CA ASP A 186 10.87 -22.22 -13.55
C ASP A 186 10.78 -23.05 -14.84
N PHE A 187 11.88 -23.69 -15.24
CA PHE A 187 11.89 -24.56 -16.41
C PHE A 187 10.85 -25.68 -16.29
N GLN A 188 10.73 -26.35 -15.14
CA GLN A 188 9.73 -27.42 -14.98
C GLN A 188 8.28 -26.89 -14.97
N ASP A 189 8.03 -25.74 -14.34
CA ASP A 189 6.71 -25.08 -14.37
C ASP A 189 6.32 -24.63 -15.79
N TYR A 190 7.23 -23.97 -16.51
CA TYR A 190 7.04 -23.52 -17.88
C TYR A 190 6.77 -24.70 -18.82
N MET A 191 7.54 -25.78 -18.68
CA MET A 191 7.33 -27.03 -19.41
C MET A 191 5.98 -27.68 -19.08
N GLY A 192 5.56 -27.67 -17.81
CA GLY A 192 4.25 -28.17 -17.39
C GLY A 192 3.09 -27.38 -18.01
N ARG A 193 3.15 -26.04 -17.97
CA ARG A 193 2.12 -25.15 -18.56
C ARG A 193 2.02 -25.29 -20.08
N ILE A 194 3.16 -25.33 -20.78
CA ILE A 194 3.18 -25.50 -22.24
C ILE A 194 2.66 -26.90 -22.63
N ARG A 195 3.06 -27.95 -21.91
CA ARG A 195 2.54 -29.31 -22.11
C ARG A 195 1.02 -29.36 -21.93
N ALA A 196 0.49 -28.80 -20.85
CA ALA A 196 -0.95 -28.81 -20.57
C ALA A 196 -1.78 -28.10 -21.66
N LEU A 197 -1.27 -27.01 -22.25
CA LEU A 197 -1.92 -26.38 -23.41
C LEU A 197 -1.88 -27.29 -24.65
N GLY A 198 -0.71 -27.87 -24.96
CA GLY A 198 -0.55 -28.72 -26.14
C GLY A 198 -1.35 -30.03 -26.07
N GLU A 199 -1.44 -30.65 -24.89
CA GLU A 199 -2.22 -31.88 -24.67
C GLU A 199 -3.73 -31.60 -24.74
N ALA A 200 -4.20 -30.50 -24.16
CA ALA A 200 -5.60 -30.07 -24.27
C ALA A 200 -6.02 -29.69 -25.71
N LEU A 201 -5.07 -29.26 -26.55
CA LEU A 201 -5.30 -29.13 -27.99
C LEU A 201 -5.27 -30.50 -28.70
N GLY A 202 -4.37 -31.40 -28.31
CA GLY A 202 -4.22 -32.75 -28.85
C GLY A 202 -5.47 -33.63 -28.74
N GLU A 203 -6.36 -33.38 -27.77
CA GLU A 203 -7.69 -34.01 -27.69
C GLU A 203 -8.55 -33.81 -28.95
N LYS A 204 -8.36 -32.71 -29.69
CA LYS A 204 -9.27 -32.24 -30.75
C LYS A 204 -8.59 -31.76 -32.03
N VAL A 205 -7.29 -31.53 -32.00
CA VAL A 205 -6.49 -30.95 -33.08
C VAL A 205 -5.37 -31.93 -33.45
N PRO A 206 -5.45 -32.63 -34.60
CA PRO A 206 -4.47 -33.64 -35.00
C PRO A 206 -3.01 -33.15 -34.99
N GLU A 207 -2.80 -31.87 -35.34
CA GLU A 207 -1.49 -31.19 -35.33
C GLU A 207 -0.80 -31.18 -33.96
N PHE A 208 -1.50 -31.53 -32.88
CA PHE A 208 -0.98 -31.58 -31.52
C PHE A 208 -0.76 -32.99 -30.94
N GLN A 209 -1.22 -34.06 -31.61
CA GLN A 209 -1.13 -35.43 -31.07
C GLN A 209 0.31 -35.90 -30.79
N SER A 210 1.30 -35.40 -31.54
CA SER A 210 2.73 -35.68 -31.33
C SER A 210 3.47 -34.62 -30.50
N PHE A 211 2.78 -33.62 -29.94
CA PHE A 211 3.42 -32.48 -29.28
C PHE A 211 4.25 -32.87 -28.05
N SER A 212 3.71 -33.69 -27.14
CA SER A 212 4.46 -34.11 -25.93
C SER A 212 5.69 -34.96 -26.25
N LYS A 213 5.71 -35.66 -27.41
CA LYS A 213 6.91 -36.35 -27.91
C LYS A 213 7.96 -35.36 -28.41
N ASP A 214 7.58 -34.42 -29.28
CA ASP A 214 8.46 -33.36 -29.75
C ASP A 214 9.03 -32.51 -28.59
N MET A 215 8.21 -32.25 -27.57
CA MET A 215 8.61 -31.53 -26.38
C MET A 215 9.65 -32.32 -25.57
N ALA A 216 9.46 -33.64 -25.42
CA ALA A 216 10.44 -34.52 -24.78
C ALA A 216 11.74 -34.67 -25.60
N GLU A 217 11.67 -34.66 -26.94
CA GLU A 217 12.86 -34.61 -27.80
C GLU A 217 13.67 -33.34 -27.53
N ILE A 218 13.04 -32.17 -27.54
CA ILE A 218 13.73 -30.87 -27.30
C ILE A 218 14.27 -30.79 -25.87
N GLN A 219 13.54 -31.29 -24.87
CA GLN A 219 14.03 -31.37 -23.48
C GLN A 219 15.33 -32.17 -23.35
N ASN A 220 15.50 -33.24 -24.15
CA ASN A 220 16.66 -34.14 -24.10
C ASN A 220 17.80 -33.77 -25.09
N ILE A 221 17.70 -32.67 -25.85
CA ILE A 221 18.82 -32.18 -26.67
C ILE A 221 20.04 -31.96 -25.79
N ASN A 222 21.18 -32.58 -26.15
CA ASN A 222 22.44 -32.36 -25.46
C ASN A 222 23.21 -31.21 -26.10
N PHE A 223 23.54 -30.20 -25.29
CA PHE A 223 24.29 -29.02 -25.71
C PHE A 223 25.81 -29.13 -25.40
N GLN A 224 26.31 -30.29 -24.97
CA GLN A 224 27.74 -30.52 -24.77
C GLN A 224 28.49 -30.47 -26.12
N LEU A 225 29.46 -29.57 -26.23
CA LEU A 225 30.26 -29.37 -27.43
C LEU A 225 31.53 -30.23 -27.45
N HIS A 226 31.86 -30.75 -28.62
CA HIS A 226 33.08 -31.47 -28.94
C HIS A 226 33.82 -30.83 -30.11
N PHE A 227 35.14 -30.85 -30.01
CA PHE A 227 36.07 -30.42 -31.04
C PHE A 227 36.86 -31.65 -31.50
N GLY A 228 36.58 -32.10 -32.72
CA GLY A 228 37.25 -33.23 -33.33
C GLY A 228 38.65 -32.87 -33.85
N ARG A 229 39.22 -33.75 -34.68
CA ARG A 229 40.38 -33.38 -35.51
C ARG A 229 39.99 -32.58 -36.75
N ASP A 230 38.72 -32.64 -37.16
CA ASP A 230 38.17 -31.83 -38.23
C ASP A 230 37.78 -30.43 -37.73
N PRO A 231 37.87 -29.39 -38.59
CA PRO A 231 37.51 -28.01 -38.24
C PRO A 231 35.99 -27.83 -38.20
N GLY A 232 35.34 -28.39 -37.18
CA GLY A 232 33.89 -28.35 -36.97
C GLY A 232 33.50 -28.36 -35.50
N ILE A 233 32.33 -27.79 -35.20
CA ILE A 233 31.67 -27.86 -33.90
C ILE A 233 30.68 -29.04 -33.94
N HIS A 234 30.74 -29.94 -32.94
CA HIS A 234 29.89 -31.12 -32.87
C HIS A 234 29.19 -31.23 -31.50
N PHE A 235 27.90 -31.58 -31.45
CA PHE A 235 27.21 -31.89 -30.18
C PHE A 235 27.41 -33.36 -29.79
N GLN A 236 27.53 -33.64 -28.49
CA GLN A 236 27.84 -34.96 -27.95
C GLN A 236 26.59 -35.84 -27.76
N GLY A 237 26.50 -36.95 -28.49
CA GLY A 237 25.50 -38.00 -28.25
C GLY A 237 24.82 -38.51 -29.52
N PRO A 238 23.75 -39.33 -29.38
CA PRO A 238 22.95 -39.76 -30.52
C PRO A 238 22.14 -38.59 -31.08
N SER A 239 22.63 -37.99 -32.16
CA SER A 239 21.88 -37.01 -32.94
C SER A 239 20.59 -37.64 -33.47
N THR A 240 19.44 -37.12 -33.08
CA THR A 240 18.23 -37.27 -33.88
C THR A 240 18.39 -36.40 -35.13
N ASP A 241 18.14 -36.93 -36.33
CA ASP A 241 18.33 -36.23 -37.63
C ASP A 241 17.61 -34.86 -37.76
N LYS A 242 16.69 -34.59 -36.83
CA LYS A 242 15.87 -33.39 -36.67
C LYS A 242 16.58 -32.20 -35.99
N TYR A 243 17.68 -32.44 -35.26
CA TYR A 243 18.35 -31.44 -34.41
C TYR A 243 19.89 -31.59 -34.44
N ASP A 244 20.50 -31.37 -35.61
CA ASP A 244 21.96 -31.24 -35.72
C ASP A 244 22.48 -29.90 -35.17
N VAL A 245 23.80 -29.73 -35.14
CA VAL A 245 24.47 -28.49 -34.68
C VAL A 245 24.00 -27.28 -35.49
N THR A 246 23.94 -27.42 -36.81
CA THR A 246 23.55 -26.35 -37.73
C THR A 246 22.11 -25.91 -37.45
N SER A 247 21.20 -26.86 -37.25
CA SER A 247 19.81 -26.60 -36.88
C SER A 247 19.69 -25.89 -35.54
N ILE A 248 20.47 -26.30 -34.53
CA ILE A 248 20.46 -25.67 -33.20
C ILE A 248 21.01 -24.23 -33.25
N LEU A 249 22.11 -23.98 -33.96
CA LEU A 249 22.67 -22.62 -34.09
C LEU A 249 21.77 -21.70 -34.95
N ASN A 250 21.14 -22.23 -35.99
CA ASN A 250 20.12 -21.49 -36.75
C ASN A 250 18.88 -21.17 -35.90
N MET A 251 18.51 -22.08 -34.98
CA MET A 251 17.41 -21.89 -34.05
C MET A 251 17.75 -20.86 -32.96
N GLU A 252 18.98 -20.88 -32.41
CA GLU A 252 19.52 -19.82 -31.53
C GLU A 252 19.42 -18.45 -32.21
N LEU A 253 19.94 -18.34 -33.44
CA LEU A 253 19.92 -17.09 -34.20
C LEU A 253 18.49 -16.60 -34.47
N LYS A 254 17.57 -17.50 -34.84
CA LYS A 254 16.15 -17.18 -35.04
C LYS A 254 15.50 -16.69 -33.75
N ILE A 255 15.68 -17.40 -32.64
CA ILE A 255 15.13 -17.05 -31.33
C ILE A 255 15.60 -15.65 -30.89
N MET A 256 16.88 -15.34 -31.09
CA MET A 256 17.43 -14.02 -30.78
C MET A 256 16.87 -12.92 -31.69
N LYS A 257 16.75 -13.18 -33.00
CA LYS A 257 16.14 -12.28 -33.96
C LYS A 257 14.69 -11.96 -33.61
N ASP A 258 13.89 -12.99 -33.31
CA ASP A 258 12.47 -12.86 -32.96
C ASP A 258 12.29 -12.09 -31.63
N LYS A 259 13.24 -12.21 -30.68
CA LYS A 259 13.29 -11.39 -29.46
C LYS A 259 13.61 -9.92 -29.74
N MET A 260 14.59 -9.61 -30.60
CA MET A 260 14.90 -8.23 -31.00
C MET A 260 13.76 -7.56 -31.78
N GLU A 261 13.09 -8.31 -32.66
CA GLU A 261 11.90 -7.83 -33.36
C GLU A 261 10.74 -7.57 -32.38
N CYS A 262 10.53 -8.43 -31.38
CA CYS A 262 9.54 -8.20 -30.32
C CYS A 262 9.84 -6.94 -29.48
N LEU A 263 11.11 -6.69 -29.12
CA LEU A 263 11.52 -5.47 -28.43
C LEU A 263 11.33 -4.22 -29.31
N SER A 264 11.67 -4.31 -30.61
CA SER A 264 11.45 -3.24 -31.58
C SER A 264 9.96 -2.87 -31.71
N GLN A 265 9.08 -3.88 -31.74
CA GLN A 265 7.64 -3.71 -31.85
C GLN A 265 6.99 -3.09 -30.60
N LEU A 266 7.62 -3.13 -29.44
CA LEU A 266 7.14 -2.48 -28.22
C LEU A 266 7.39 -0.97 -28.25
N TYR A 267 8.57 -0.53 -28.73
CA TYR A 267 8.84 0.89 -28.98
C TYR A 267 7.96 1.46 -30.11
N ASP A 268 7.74 0.70 -31.20
CA ASP A 268 6.84 1.06 -32.32
C ASP A 268 5.35 1.23 -31.92
N ALA A 269 4.99 1.02 -30.63
CA ALA A 269 3.61 0.89 -30.15
C ALA A 269 3.21 1.85 -29.00
N ASP A 270 4.01 2.87 -28.72
CA ASP A 270 3.81 3.88 -27.65
C ASP A 270 3.57 3.22 -26.27
N ARG A 271 4.43 2.26 -25.88
CA ARG A 271 4.35 1.52 -24.61
C ARG A 271 5.55 1.79 -23.70
N GLU A 272 5.67 3.03 -23.25
CA GLU A 272 6.70 3.50 -22.33
C GLU A 272 6.79 2.64 -21.04
N ASP A 273 5.64 2.18 -20.52
CA ASP A 273 5.55 1.37 -19.30
C ASP A 273 6.17 -0.04 -19.36
N MET A 274 6.56 -0.55 -20.53
CA MET A 274 6.83 -1.99 -20.74
C MET A 274 8.20 -2.36 -21.33
N LEU A 275 9.16 -1.42 -21.36
CA LEU A 275 10.52 -1.74 -21.79
C LEU A 275 11.54 -0.89 -21.02
N THR A 276 12.28 -1.55 -20.13
CA THR A 276 13.29 -0.88 -19.31
C THR A 276 14.57 -0.62 -20.10
N SER A 277 15.25 0.49 -19.83
CA SER A 277 16.60 0.73 -20.36
C SER A 277 17.60 -0.37 -19.91
N GLU A 278 17.30 -1.04 -18.80
CA GLU A 278 18.08 -2.15 -18.25
C GLU A 278 17.97 -3.43 -19.11
N GLU A 279 16.77 -3.79 -19.59
CA GLU A 279 16.58 -4.91 -20.53
C GLU A 279 17.42 -4.71 -21.79
N LEU A 280 17.34 -3.52 -22.41
CA LEU A 280 18.07 -3.24 -23.64
C LEU A 280 19.59 -3.25 -23.41
N GLN A 281 20.06 -2.70 -22.28
CA GLN A 281 21.48 -2.74 -21.92
C GLN A 281 21.98 -4.17 -21.68
N LYS A 282 21.16 -5.05 -21.11
CA LYS A 282 21.51 -6.48 -20.94
C LYS A 282 21.54 -7.23 -22.27
N VAL A 283 20.63 -6.93 -23.22
CA VAL A 283 20.73 -7.46 -24.59
C VAL A 283 22.03 -6.98 -25.25
N LYS A 284 22.40 -5.70 -25.11
CA LYS A 284 23.65 -5.15 -25.65
C LYS A 284 24.87 -5.89 -25.10
N SER A 285 25.01 -5.94 -23.77
CA SER A 285 26.13 -6.60 -23.11
C SER A 285 26.19 -8.12 -23.38
N PHE A 286 25.06 -8.77 -23.65
CA PHE A 286 25.07 -10.16 -24.12
C PHE A 286 25.65 -10.28 -25.54
N LEU A 287 25.32 -9.38 -26.48
CA LEU A 287 25.90 -9.38 -27.82
C LEU A 287 27.39 -9.04 -27.80
N ASP A 288 27.82 -8.07 -26.99
CA ASP A 288 29.23 -7.69 -26.85
C ASP A 288 30.11 -8.85 -26.33
N MET A 289 29.52 -9.82 -25.60
CA MET A 289 30.19 -11.06 -25.18
C MET A 289 30.14 -12.18 -26.23
N ASN A 290 29.36 -12.02 -27.31
CA ASN A 290 29.02 -13.06 -28.27
C ASN A 290 29.11 -12.54 -29.70
N HIS A 291 30.33 -12.26 -30.15
CA HIS A 291 30.67 -11.67 -31.46
C HIS A 291 29.98 -12.39 -32.64
N ASP A 292 29.88 -13.72 -32.60
CA ASP A 292 29.23 -14.52 -33.64
C ASP A 292 27.71 -14.29 -33.74
N LEU A 293 27.06 -13.80 -32.69
CA LEU A 293 25.66 -13.35 -32.72
C LEU A 293 25.59 -11.86 -33.02
N GLN A 294 26.53 -11.06 -32.51
CA GLN A 294 26.62 -9.62 -32.76
C GLN A 294 26.74 -9.29 -34.26
N GLU A 295 27.60 -10.00 -34.99
CA GLU A 295 27.77 -9.85 -36.44
C GLU A 295 26.48 -10.22 -37.19
N LYS A 296 25.92 -11.41 -36.91
CA LYS A 296 24.73 -11.94 -37.60
C LYS A 296 23.45 -11.16 -37.30
N LEU A 297 23.36 -10.49 -36.15
CA LEU A 297 22.19 -9.72 -35.69
C LEU A 297 22.38 -8.20 -35.77
N GLN A 298 23.51 -7.72 -36.30
CA GLN A 298 23.80 -6.29 -36.45
C GLN A 298 22.66 -5.50 -37.12
N PRO A 299 21.97 -5.98 -38.18
CA PRO A 299 20.87 -5.23 -38.80
C PRO A 299 19.63 -5.08 -37.89
N GLN A 300 19.36 -6.07 -37.03
CA GLN A 300 18.27 -6.01 -36.05
C GLN A 300 18.65 -5.09 -34.89
N TRP A 301 19.89 -5.17 -34.43
CA TRP A 301 20.42 -4.30 -33.37
C TRP A 301 20.41 -2.82 -33.80
N GLN A 302 20.90 -2.50 -35.00
CA GLN A 302 20.85 -1.15 -35.57
C GLN A 302 19.42 -0.61 -35.72
N ARG A 303 18.45 -1.46 -36.09
CA ARG A 303 17.04 -1.07 -36.13
C ARG A 303 16.48 -0.75 -34.74
N LEU A 304 16.85 -1.53 -33.73
CA LEU A 304 16.42 -1.33 -32.34
C LEU A 304 17.04 -0.06 -31.73
N GLU A 305 18.34 0.19 -31.94
CA GLU A 305 19.00 1.45 -31.55
C GLU A 305 18.41 2.67 -32.29
N ALA A 306 18.11 2.55 -33.59
CA ALA A 306 17.50 3.65 -34.35
C ALA A 306 16.08 3.99 -33.86
N VAL A 307 15.27 2.97 -33.52
CA VAL A 307 13.93 3.15 -32.95
C VAL A 307 14.01 3.76 -31.54
N GLN A 308 14.95 3.32 -30.68
CA GLN A 308 15.20 3.93 -29.38
C GLN A 308 15.62 5.41 -29.52
N ALA A 309 16.54 5.72 -30.43
CA ALA A 309 17.00 7.07 -30.69
C ALA A 309 15.87 7.97 -31.24
N GLN A 310 15.01 7.44 -32.12
CA GLN A 310 13.83 8.15 -32.59
C GLN A 310 12.87 8.48 -31.43
N HIS A 311 12.65 7.55 -30.51
CA HIS A 311 11.80 7.77 -29.33
C HIS A 311 12.38 8.85 -28.40
N GLY A 312 13.70 8.85 -28.18
CA GLY A 312 14.39 9.92 -27.45
C GLY A 312 14.26 11.29 -28.13
N LEU A 313 14.38 11.35 -29.46
CA LEU A 313 14.14 12.58 -30.23
C LEU A 313 12.68 13.04 -30.16
N GLN A 314 11.71 12.12 -30.12
CA GLN A 314 10.29 12.44 -29.94
C GLN A 314 10.00 13.02 -28.55
N ILE A 315 10.59 12.45 -27.48
CA ILE A 315 10.51 13.00 -26.11
C ILE A 315 11.12 14.41 -26.06
N ASN A 316 12.30 14.61 -26.66
CA ASN A 316 12.92 15.94 -26.72
C ASN A 316 12.04 16.93 -27.50
N THR A 317 11.51 16.53 -28.68
CA THR A 317 10.61 17.37 -29.48
C THR A 317 9.32 17.72 -28.73
N LEU A 318 8.77 16.80 -27.93
CA LEU A 318 7.60 17.06 -27.09
C LEU A 318 7.94 18.02 -25.94
N THR A 319 9.10 17.85 -25.30
CA THR A 319 9.60 18.73 -24.24
C THR A 319 9.86 20.15 -24.75
N GLU A 320 10.50 20.27 -25.92
CA GLU A 320 10.68 21.55 -26.62
C GLU A 320 9.35 22.19 -26.98
N ARG A 321 8.38 21.43 -27.52
CA ARG A 321 7.05 21.96 -27.86
C ARG A 321 6.22 22.35 -26.63
N VAL A 322 6.39 21.70 -25.47
CA VAL A 322 5.81 22.17 -24.20
C VAL A 322 6.46 23.50 -23.82
N GLY A 323 7.79 23.58 -23.80
CA GLY A 323 8.52 24.82 -23.53
C GLY A 323 8.30 25.94 -24.56
N GLU A 324 7.90 25.62 -25.79
CA GLU A 324 7.45 26.59 -26.79
C GLU A 324 6.01 27.06 -26.53
N LEU A 325 5.09 26.18 -26.13
CA LEU A 325 3.72 26.58 -25.74
C LEU A 325 3.73 27.48 -24.49
N GLU A 326 4.63 27.21 -23.55
CA GLU A 326 4.92 28.05 -22.38
C GLU A 326 5.54 29.42 -22.75
N LYS A 327 6.24 29.52 -23.89
CA LYS A 327 6.78 30.80 -24.41
C LYS A 327 5.76 31.57 -25.26
N HIS A 328 4.97 30.88 -26.08
CA HIS A 328 3.94 31.50 -26.92
C HIS A 328 2.77 32.08 -26.09
N THR A 329 2.64 31.69 -24.81
CA THR A 329 1.70 32.33 -23.87
C THR A 329 2.19 33.68 -23.32
N VAL A 330 3.41 34.13 -23.66
CA VAL A 330 4.03 35.36 -23.12
C VAL A 330 4.11 36.50 -24.15
N VAL A 331 4.08 36.23 -25.46
CA VAL A 331 4.36 37.24 -26.49
C VAL A 331 3.40 37.18 -27.70
N THR A 332 2.24 37.85 -27.60
CA THR A 332 1.63 38.64 -28.70
C THR A 332 0.44 39.48 -28.20
N ASP A 333 0.24 40.62 -28.85
CA ASP A 333 -0.86 41.60 -28.77
C ASP A 333 -1.22 42.20 -27.39
N GLU A 334 -1.01 43.51 -27.30
CA GLU A 334 -1.24 44.34 -26.12
C GLU A 334 -2.74 44.72 -25.93
N GLU A 335 -3.03 45.40 -24.81
CA GLU A 335 -4.35 45.92 -24.38
C GLU A 335 -5.47 44.91 -24.03
N PHE A 336 -5.61 43.74 -24.65
CA PHE A 336 -6.71 42.79 -24.33
C PHE A 336 -6.29 41.34 -24.01
N SER A 337 -5.48 41.20 -22.96
CA SER A 337 -5.05 39.90 -22.38
C SER A 337 -6.18 39.05 -21.78
N SER A 338 -5.95 37.73 -21.75
CA SER A 338 -6.73 36.67 -21.10
C SER A 338 -7.07 36.94 -19.62
N GLU A 339 -6.27 37.75 -18.90
CA GLU A 339 -6.61 38.24 -17.55
C GLU A 339 -8.03 38.81 -17.45
N THR A 340 -8.56 39.37 -18.55
CA THR A 340 -9.90 39.96 -18.63
C THR A 340 -11.02 38.97 -18.31
N LEU A 341 -10.80 37.65 -18.43
CA LEU A 341 -11.77 36.64 -17.99
C LEU A 341 -11.64 36.28 -16.50
N MET A 342 -10.52 36.61 -15.86
CA MET A 342 -10.23 36.22 -14.47
C MET A 342 -10.59 37.27 -13.42
N TYR A 343 -10.72 38.56 -13.74
CA TYR A 343 -10.94 39.59 -12.71
C TYR A 343 -12.19 39.34 -11.85
N LYS A 344 -13.30 38.88 -12.44
CA LYS A 344 -14.53 38.49 -11.70
C LYS A 344 -14.28 37.34 -10.72
N ASN A 345 -13.54 36.32 -11.12
CA ASN A 345 -13.16 35.20 -10.24
C ASN A 345 -12.19 35.67 -9.14
N ARG A 346 -11.20 36.49 -9.49
CA ARG A 346 -10.18 37.03 -8.58
C ARG A 346 -10.75 38.00 -7.54
N LEU A 347 -11.91 38.62 -7.83
CA LEU A 347 -12.69 39.41 -6.86
C LEU A 347 -13.54 38.50 -5.94
N LEU A 348 -14.17 37.45 -6.48
CA LEU A 348 -14.88 36.43 -5.69
C LEU A 348 -13.93 35.67 -4.73
N GLU A 349 -12.71 35.37 -5.17
CA GLU A 349 -11.65 34.76 -4.35
C GLU A 349 -11.16 35.70 -3.25
N ARG A 350 -10.99 36.99 -3.54
CA ARG A 350 -10.65 37.99 -2.51
C ARG A 350 -11.75 38.17 -1.48
N ALA A 351 -13.01 38.31 -1.90
CA ALA A 351 -14.14 38.39 -0.97
C ALA A 351 -14.15 37.18 -0.02
N LYS A 352 -13.91 35.96 -0.52
CA LYS A 352 -13.74 34.77 0.31
C LYS A 352 -12.51 34.83 1.23
N LYS A 353 -11.35 35.32 0.76
CA LYS A 353 -10.11 35.45 1.56
C LYS A 353 -10.30 36.35 2.77
N TYR A 354 -10.94 37.52 2.60
CA TYR A 354 -11.16 38.50 3.67
C TYR A 354 -12.54 38.39 4.33
N LYS A 355 -13.32 37.35 3.99
CA LYS A 355 -14.68 37.05 4.51
C LYS A 355 -15.73 38.16 4.28
N TRP A 356 -15.59 38.90 3.20
CA TRP A 356 -16.63 39.84 2.74
C TRP A 356 -17.78 39.09 2.07
N ASP A 357 -18.96 39.72 2.00
CA ASP A 357 -20.11 39.19 1.26
C ASP A 357 -19.80 39.01 -0.25
N ASN A 358 -20.47 38.05 -0.88
CA ASN A 358 -20.23 37.69 -2.28
C ASN A 358 -20.53 38.88 -3.22
N PRO A 359 -19.56 39.33 -4.05
CA PRO A 359 -19.74 40.43 -4.99
C PRO A 359 -20.97 40.29 -5.90
N VAL A 360 -21.88 41.27 -5.82
CA VAL A 360 -23.11 41.33 -6.62
C VAL A 360 -22.86 42.15 -7.88
N PHE A 361 -23.18 41.59 -9.04
CA PHE A 361 -22.93 42.23 -10.34
C PHE A 361 -24.23 42.67 -11.01
N SER A 362 -24.21 43.85 -11.61
CA SER A 362 -25.31 44.43 -12.38
C SER A 362 -24.78 45.24 -13.56
N GLU A 363 -25.68 45.74 -14.41
CA GLU A 363 -25.31 46.59 -15.54
C GLU A 363 -26.32 47.72 -15.79
N GLN A 364 -25.85 48.78 -16.44
CA GLN A 364 -26.64 49.90 -16.93
C GLN A 364 -26.57 49.92 -18.46
N ASP A 365 -27.72 50.05 -19.11
CA ASP A 365 -27.84 50.07 -20.57
C ASP A 365 -27.60 51.50 -21.09
N GLU A 366 -26.47 51.73 -21.77
CA GLU A 366 -26.10 52.99 -22.41
C GLU A 366 -26.20 52.89 -23.94
N SER A 367 -26.32 54.03 -24.63
CA SER A 367 -26.49 54.07 -26.10
C SER A 367 -25.31 53.52 -26.91
N ALA A 368 -24.19 53.18 -26.27
CA ALA A 368 -23.01 52.55 -26.87
C ALA A 368 -22.77 51.09 -26.40
N GLY A 369 -23.61 50.55 -25.50
CA GLY A 369 -23.46 49.22 -24.91
C GLY A 369 -23.76 49.18 -23.41
N PHE A 370 -23.20 48.19 -22.72
CA PHE A 370 -23.46 47.94 -21.30
C PHE A 370 -22.32 48.51 -20.45
N ARG A 371 -22.63 49.35 -19.45
CA ARG A 371 -21.68 49.70 -18.38
C ARG A 371 -21.90 48.76 -17.20
N GLY A 372 -20.85 48.09 -16.75
CA GLY A 372 -20.96 47.13 -15.64
C GLY A 372 -20.83 47.81 -14.29
N GLN A 373 -21.45 47.22 -13.28
CA GLN A 373 -21.43 47.66 -11.90
C GLN A 373 -21.21 46.43 -11.00
N VAL A 374 -20.49 46.61 -9.89
CA VAL A 374 -20.31 45.56 -8.88
C VAL A 374 -20.37 46.15 -7.47
N GLU A 375 -21.16 45.53 -6.60
CA GLU A 375 -21.21 45.83 -5.17
C GLU A 375 -20.41 44.77 -4.39
N VAL A 376 -19.50 45.21 -3.53
CA VAL A 376 -18.61 44.36 -2.73
C VAL A 376 -18.10 45.15 -1.53
N HIS A 377 -18.06 44.52 -0.34
CA HIS A 377 -17.70 45.19 0.92
C HIS A 377 -18.59 46.41 1.25
N GLY A 378 -19.84 46.42 0.76
CA GLY A 378 -20.79 47.54 0.94
C GLY A 378 -20.51 48.78 0.08
N GLU A 379 -19.47 48.76 -0.75
CA GLU A 379 -19.19 49.81 -1.73
C GLU A 379 -19.56 49.36 -3.16
N THR A 380 -19.97 50.30 -4.01
CA THR A 380 -20.45 50.01 -5.37
C THR A 380 -19.56 50.64 -6.45
N PHE A 381 -18.87 49.80 -7.20
CA PHE A 381 -17.88 50.17 -8.21
C PHE A 381 -18.48 50.12 -9.61
N LEU A 382 -18.42 51.25 -10.33
CA LEU A 382 -18.94 51.39 -11.69
C LEU A 382 -17.80 51.36 -12.71
N ALA A 383 -17.94 50.57 -13.77
CA ALA A 383 -16.92 50.41 -14.80
C ALA A 383 -16.67 51.72 -15.58
N SER A 384 -15.40 52.10 -15.76
CA SER A 384 -15.01 53.29 -16.52
C SER A 384 -15.39 53.23 -18.00
N LEU A 385 -15.47 52.02 -18.56
CA LEU A 385 -15.72 51.75 -19.99
C LEU A 385 -17.11 51.14 -20.21
N VAL A 386 -17.73 51.51 -21.32
CA VAL A 386 -18.95 50.87 -21.86
C VAL A 386 -18.51 49.71 -22.74
N CYS A 387 -19.05 48.52 -22.53
CA CYS A 387 -18.68 47.31 -23.27
C CYS A 387 -19.81 46.80 -24.15
N LYS A 388 -19.47 46.20 -25.30
CA LYS A 388 -20.44 45.65 -26.26
C LYS A 388 -21.19 44.40 -25.75
N SER A 389 -20.81 43.86 -24.58
CA SER A 389 -21.47 42.73 -23.93
C SER A 389 -21.48 42.86 -22.41
N LYS A 390 -22.56 42.38 -21.76
CA LYS A 390 -22.72 42.37 -20.29
C LYS A 390 -21.60 41.60 -19.59
N ALA A 391 -21.07 40.54 -20.22
CA ALA A 391 -19.95 39.77 -19.71
C ALA A 391 -18.64 40.60 -19.60
N GLN A 392 -18.30 41.34 -20.65
CA GLN A 392 -17.14 42.27 -20.62
C GLN A 392 -17.37 43.42 -19.64
N ALA A 393 -18.60 43.94 -19.58
CA ALA A 393 -18.99 45.01 -18.66
C ALA A 393 -18.75 44.61 -17.19
N HIS A 394 -19.19 43.41 -16.79
CA HIS A 394 -18.95 42.86 -15.45
C HIS A 394 -17.45 42.64 -15.14
N GLN A 395 -16.64 42.25 -16.13
CA GLN A 395 -15.20 42.08 -15.93
C GLN A 395 -14.48 43.43 -15.77
N ALA A 396 -14.91 44.46 -16.50
CA ALA A 396 -14.42 45.83 -16.32
C ALA A 396 -14.79 46.39 -14.93
N ALA A 397 -16.01 46.11 -14.45
CA ALA A 397 -16.43 46.45 -13.09
C ALA A 397 -15.59 45.72 -12.02
N ALA A 398 -15.36 44.41 -12.20
CA ALA A 398 -14.50 43.62 -11.31
C ALA A 398 -13.06 44.17 -11.27
N LYS A 399 -12.49 44.54 -12.43
CA LYS A 399 -11.15 45.14 -12.51
C LYS A 399 -11.08 46.47 -11.76
N LYS A 400 -12.10 47.32 -11.91
CA LYS A 400 -12.21 48.63 -11.21
C LYS A 400 -12.28 48.46 -9.70
N ALA A 401 -13.17 47.59 -9.20
CA ALA A 401 -13.26 47.26 -7.78
C ALA A 401 -11.93 46.70 -7.23
N LEU A 402 -11.28 45.79 -7.96
CA LEU A 402 -9.98 45.22 -7.58
C LEU A 402 -8.84 46.26 -7.52
N GLN A 403 -8.94 47.37 -8.26
CA GLN A 403 -7.95 48.45 -8.26
C GLN A 403 -8.17 49.43 -7.11
N GLU A 404 -9.41 49.74 -6.76
CA GLU A 404 -9.73 50.73 -5.72
C GLU A 404 -9.69 50.11 -4.32
N LEU A 405 -10.26 48.91 -4.16
CA LEU A 405 -10.13 48.09 -2.95
C LEU A 405 -8.69 47.64 -2.68
N ALA A 406 -7.74 47.77 -3.61
CA ALA A 406 -6.33 47.48 -3.35
C ALA A 406 -5.76 48.34 -2.20
N THR A 407 -6.30 49.54 -1.99
CA THR A 407 -5.91 50.42 -0.87
C THR A 407 -6.50 49.94 0.47
N VAL A 408 -7.77 49.51 0.47
CA VAL A 408 -8.44 48.90 1.63
C VAL A 408 -7.74 47.59 2.02
N ILE A 409 -7.45 46.74 1.04
CA ILE A 409 -6.71 45.48 1.21
C ILE A 409 -5.29 45.75 1.74
N ALA A 410 -4.59 46.77 1.26
CA ALA A 410 -3.26 47.11 1.79
C ALA A 410 -3.32 47.53 3.28
N ASN A 411 -4.41 48.17 3.72
CA ASN A 411 -4.61 48.51 5.13
C ASN A 411 -5.04 47.28 5.97
N GLU A 412 -5.92 46.41 5.46
CA GLU A 412 -6.23 45.12 6.11
C GLU A 412 -4.99 44.21 6.21
N GLU A 413 -4.16 44.15 5.16
CA GLU A 413 -2.91 43.38 5.15
C GLU A 413 -1.79 44.02 5.98
N ALA A 414 -1.81 45.34 6.20
CA ALA A 414 -0.95 45.99 7.20
C ALA A 414 -1.38 45.66 8.64
N ALA A 415 -2.69 45.63 8.92
CA ALA A 415 -3.25 45.25 10.22
C ALA A 415 -2.98 43.76 10.53
N LEU A 416 -3.24 42.86 9.57
CA LEU A 416 -2.87 41.45 9.66
C LEU A 416 -1.34 41.27 9.69
N GLY A 417 -0.59 42.14 9.03
CA GLY A 417 0.87 42.11 8.91
C GLY A 417 1.66 42.38 10.19
N GLN A 418 1.03 42.92 11.25
CA GLN A 418 1.63 42.94 12.58
C GLN A 418 1.44 41.63 13.36
N ALA A 419 0.41 40.84 13.05
CA ALA A 419 0.21 39.49 13.60
C ALA A 419 0.94 38.40 12.78
N ALA A 420 1.07 38.58 11.46
CA ALA A 420 1.59 37.57 10.53
C ALA A 420 3.13 37.62 10.33
N LYS A 421 3.85 38.54 10.99
CA LYS A 421 5.30 38.75 10.81
C LYS A 421 6.22 37.66 11.39
N SER A 422 5.68 36.50 11.73
CA SER A 422 6.41 35.36 12.32
C SER A 422 6.31 34.05 11.53
N GLN A 423 5.48 33.96 10.48
CA GLN A 423 5.27 32.70 9.72
C GLN A 423 4.97 32.93 8.23
N ALA A 424 6.00 33.24 7.42
CA ALA A 424 6.04 32.96 5.96
C ALA A 424 7.39 33.35 5.32
N ALA A 425 8.48 32.71 5.74
CA ALA A 425 9.59 32.43 4.81
C ALA A 425 9.44 30.97 4.36
N GLY A 426 9.84 30.64 3.13
CA GLY A 426 9.82 29.25 2.67
C GLY A 426 10.76 28.39 3.53
N PHE A 427 10.31 27.22 3.98
CA PHE A 427 11.12 26.34 4.82
C PHE A 427 12.26 25.72 4.01
N SER A 428 13.44 26.35 4.03
CA SER A 428 14.69 25.66 3.73
C SER A 428 15.13 24.89 4.98
N PHE A 429 15.12 23.57 4.87
CA PHE A 429 15.64 22.66 5.88
C PHE A 429 17.12 22.42 5.62
N TYR A 430 17.93 22.59 6.66
CA TYR A 430 19.35 22.29 6.66
C TYR A 430 19.59 21.10 7.59
N ALA A 431 20.63 20.32 7.34
CA ALA A 431 21.01 19.24 8.24
C ALA A 431 22.50 19.25 8.56
N ALA A 432 22.81 18.74 9.75
CA ALA A 432 24.13 18.41 10.21
C ALA A 432 24.22 16.90 10.47
N VAL A 433 25.39 16.32 10.23
CA VAL A 433 25.70 14.94 10.63
C VAL A 433 26.97 14.93 11.47
N THR A 434 26.85 14.39 12.69
CA THR A 434 27.96 14.22 13.63
C THR A 434 28.41 12.76 13.61
N VAL A 435 29.68 12.53 13.28
CA VAL A 435 30.34 11.23 13.35
C VAL A 435 31.28 11.21 14.55
N SER A 436 31.35 10.07 15.25
CA SER A 436 32.38 9.83 16.26
C SER A 436 33.48 8.99 15.63
N LEU A 437 34.72 9.48 15.63
CA LEU A 437 35.87 8.78 15.06
C LEU A 437 36.90 8.43 16.13
N ALA A 438 37.53 7.26 15.99
CA ALA A 438 38.65 6.78 16.80
C ALA A 438 39.65 5.99 15.93
N VAL A 439 40.15 6.63 14.87
CA VAL A 439 40.81 5.99 13.71
C VAL A 439 42.30 6.34 13.58
N ASP A 440 43.08 5.40 13.04
CA ASP A 440 44.54 5.50 12.87
C ASP A 440 44.90 5.85 11.41
N VAL A 441 45.26 7.12 11.15
CA VAL A 441 45.58 7.62 9.80
C VAL A 441 47.05 7.34 9.46
N SER A 442 47.31 6.84 8.25
CA SER A 442 48.64 6.40 7.80
C SER A 442 49.09 7.10 6.50
N PRO A 443 50.41 7.26 6.27
CA PRO A 443 50.97 7.83 5.04
C PRO A 443 50.79 6.87 3.86
N ASP A 444 50.79 7.41 2.64
CA ASP A 444 50.58 6.61 1.44
C ASP A 444 51.81 5.75 1.06
N LYS A 445 51.53 4.66 0.32
CA LYS A 445 52.51 3.63 -0.04
C LYS A 445 53.54 4.15 -1.04
N GLY A 446 54.61 4.76 -0.52
CA GLY A 446 55.76 5.21 -1.30
C GLY A 446 56.66 6.22 -0.59
N VAL A 447 56.17 6.89 0.46
CA VAL A 447 56.90 7.99 1.12
C VAL A 447 58.09 7.46 1.92
N SER A 448 59.31 7.86 1.51
CA SER A 448 60.56 7.31 2.05
C SER A 448 61.09 8.07 3.27
N ALA A 449 61.09 9.42 3.26
CA ALA A 449 61.67 10.23 4.32
C ALA A 449 60.72 10.43 5.52
N PRO A 450 61.24 10.60 6.77
CA PRO A 450 60.39 10.79 7.94
C PRO A 450 59.56 12.08 7.94
N VAL A 451 60.09 13.19 7.43
CA VAL A 451 59.42 14.50 7.40
C VAL A 451 58.21 14.44 6.46
N ASP A 452 58.43 13.98 5.24
CA ASP A 452 57.40 13.82 4.21
C ASP A 452 56.23 12.94 4.67
N ARG A 453 56.50 11.92 5.51
CA ARG A 453 55.46 11.05 6.10
C ARG A 453 54.56 11.78 7.09
N VAL A 454 55.10 12.76 7.82
CA VAL A 454 54.33 13.59 8.75
C VAL A 454 53.43 14.53 7.94
N GLU A 455 54.02 15.29 7.01
CA GLU A 455 53.28 16.27 6.20
C GLU A 455 52.20 15.63 5.32
N CYS A 456 52.45 14.45 4.73
CA CYS A 456 51.48 13.65 3.96
C CYS A 456 50.27 13.19 4.80
N VAL A 457 50.47 12.87 6.09
CA VAL A 457 49.37 12.45 6.97
C VAL A 457 48.56 13.66 7.45
N TYR A 458 49.21 14.79 7.72
CA TYR A 458 48.51 16.03 8.05
C TYR A 458 47.79 16.66 6.84
N GLU A 459 48.29 16.47 5.61
CA GLU A 459 47.62 16.90 4.36
C GLU A 459 46.21 16.30 4.22
N LYS A 460 46.03 15.04 4.65
CA LYS A 460 44.70 14.38 4.68
C LYS A 460 43.75 15.05 5.68
N LEU A 461 44.25 15.59 6.79
CA LEU A 461 43.45 16.35 7.76
C LEU A 461 43.22 17.81 7.31
N VAL A 462 44.21 18.45 6.69
CA VAL A 462 44.05 19.76 6.02
C VAL A 462 42.92 19.69 4.99
N SER A 463 42.86 18.59 4.23
CA SER A 463 41.78 18.30 3.28
C SER A 463 40.43 18.04 3.97
N LEU A 464 40.40 17.21 5.03
CA LEU A 464 39.18 16.90 5.81
C LEU A 464 38.53 18.16 6.40
N PHE A 465 39.33 19.11 6.90
CA PHE A 465 38.86 20.34 7.54
C PHE A 465 38.76 21.54 6.58
N GLY A 466 39.06 21.36 5.29
CA GLY A 466 38.94 22.42 4.28
C GLY A 466 39.93 23.60 4.45
N LEU A 467 41.09 23.36 5.05
CA LEU A 467 42.06 24.40 5.40
C LEU A 467 42.85 24.84 4.16
N GLY A 468 42.38 25.89 3.49
CA GLY A 468 42.88 26.34 2.19
C GLY A 468 44.36 26.77 2.16
N ALA A 469 44.97 26.72 0.97
CA ALA A 469 46.39 26.96 0.72
C ALA A 469 46.82 28.46 0.76
N ALA A 470 46.22 29.27 1.65
CA ALA A 470 46.43 30.71 1.70
C ALA A 470 47.82 31.11 2.24
N ASP A 471 48.35 30.38 3.22
CA ASP A 471 49.69 30.61 3.79
C ASP A 471 50.70 29.63 3.22
N THR A 472 51.67 30.16 2.46
CA THR A 472 52.77 29.41 1.82
C THR A 472 53.99 29.21 2.73
N GLY A 473 53.93 29.65 3.99
CA GLY A 473 55.05 29.61 4.95
C GLY A 473 54.91 28.64 6.14
N SER A 474 53.74 28.03 6.36
CA SER A 474 53.48 27.12 7.51
C SER A 474 53.13 25.70 7.06
N SER A 475 53.56 24.73 7.87
CA SER A 475 53.42 23.29 7.63
C SER A 475 51.96 22.82 7.78
N ASN A 476 51.61 21.69 7.16
CA ASN A 476 50.29 21.07 7.31
C ASN A 476 50.02 20.66 8.77
N LYS A 477 51.05 20.22 9.49
CA LYS A 477 50.99 19.95 10.93
C LYS A 477 50.67 21.23 11.71
N GLU A 478 51.34 22.34 11.42
CA GLU A 478 51.08 23.62 12.08
C GLU A 478 49.66 24.13 11.84
N LYS A 479 49.16 24.04 10.60
CA LYS A 479 47.80 24.44 10.22
C LYS A 479 46.73 23.65 10.99
N VAL A 480 46.89 22.33 11.11
CA VAL A 480 45.96 21.49 11.88
C VAL A 480 46.06 21.75 13.38
N LEU A 481 47.27 21.93 13.94
CA LEU A 481 47.44 22.25 15.37
C LEU A 481 46.89 23.64 15.73
N GLN A 482 47.04 24.64 14.85
CA GLN A 482 46.42 25.96 15.01
C GLN A 482 44.88 25.88 14.94
N TYR A 483 44.32 25.10 14.01
CA TYR A 483 42.88 24.85 13.94
C TYR A 483 42.34 24.16 15.22
N CYS A 484 43.05 23.14 15.73
CA CYS A 484 42.70 22.48 16.99
C CYS A 484 42.73 23.46 18.17
N THR A 485 43.77 24.29 18.25
CA THR A 485 43.93 25.32 19.29
C THR A 485 42.82 26.38 19.20
N ARG A 486 42.45 26.82 17.99
CA ARG A 486 41.35 27.77 17.73
C ARG A 486 40.00 27.22 18.20
N LEU A 487 39.75 25.93 18.01
CA LEU A 487 38.52 25.25 18.44
C LEU A 487 38.56 24.70 19.87
N LYS A 488 39.70 24.79 20.57
CA LYS A 488 39.95 24.18 21.90
C LYS A 488 39.71 22.66 21.94
N VAL A 489 39.97 21.95 20.84
CA VAL A 489 39.91 20.49 20.78
C VAL A 489 41.29 19.87 20.99
N LEU A 490 41.33 18.65 21.50
CA LEU A 490 42.58 17.89 21.66
C LEU A 490 43.18 17.59 20.27
N PRO A 491 44.48 17.83 20.05
CA PRO A 491 45.11 17.54 18.77
C PRO A 491 45.21 16.03 18.50
N PRO A 492 45.29 15.60 17.22
CA PRO A 492 45.47 14.18 16.88
C PRO A 492 46.76 13.61 17.50
N VAL A 493 46.72 12.36 17.96
CA VAL A 493 47.83 11.75 18.71
C VAL A 493 48.84 11.09 17.77
N GLU A 494 50.06 11.63 17.72
CA GLU A 494 51.17 11.06 16.96
C GLU A 494 51.71 9.77 17.58
N ARG A 495 51.89 8.74 16.75
CA ARG A 495 52.50 7.46 17.10
C ARG A 495 53.57 7.10 16.07
N SER A 496 54.83 7.26 16.44
CA SER A 496 56.00 6.96 15.61
C SER A 496 56.76 5.72 16.09
N SER A 497 57.12 4.85 15.16
CA SER A 497 58.14 3.80 15.33
C SER A 497 59.30 4.04 14.34
N ALA A 498 60.35 3.22 14.41
CA ALA A 498 61.48 3.30 13.49
C ALA A 498 61.13 3.02 12.00
N SER A 499 59.93 2.49 11.71
CA SER A 499 59.49 2.20 10.33
C SER A 499 58.10 2.75 9.97
N SER A 500 57.26 3.12 10.94
CA SER A 500 55.89 3.61 10.74
C SER A 500 55.62 4.94 11.46
N PHE A 501 54.82 5.80 10.84
CA PHE A 501 54.20 6.96 11.48
C PHE A 501 52.69 6.84 11.29
N VAL A 502 51.94 7.04 12.37
CA VAL A 502 50.47 6.94 12.41
C VAL A 502 49.94 8.08 13.25
N LEU A 503 48.86 8.72 12.79
CA LEU A 503 48.21 9.82 13.49
C LEU A 503 46.81 9.38 13.92
N ARG A 504 46.55 9.29 15.23
CA ARG A 504 45.23 8.87 15.73
C ARG A 504 44.28 10.06 15.85
N LEU A 505 43.20 10.01 15.08
CA LEU A 505 42.09 10.96 15.14
C LEU A 505 41.00 10.40 16.07
N ASN A 506 40.82 11.05 17.22
CA ASN A 506 39.78 10.74 18.21
C ASN A 506 38.85 11.97 18.38
N GLY A 507 37.53 11.77 18.33
CA GLY A 507 36.54 12.78 18.73
C GLY A 507 35.30 12.85 17.84
N LYS A 508 34.39 13.80 18.15
CA LYS A 508 33.17 14.07 17.37
C LYS A 508 33.40 15.15 16.32
N ILE A 509 33.12 14.84 15.06
CA ILE A 509 33.22 15.76 13.92
C ILE A 509 31.84 15.93 13.29
N THR A 510 31.42 17.17 13.07
CA THR A 510 30.11 17.53 12.52
C THR A 510 30.27 18.20 11.15
N PHE A 511 29.59 17.66 10.14
CA PHE A 511 29.51 18.16 8.77
C PHE A 511 28.15 18.81 8.54
N TYR A 512 28.10 19.93 7.81
CA TYR A 512 26.86 20.67 7.55
C TYR A 512 26.50 20.67 6.05
N ASP A 513 25.21 20.56 5.76
CA ASP A 513 24.63 21.03 4.51
C ASP A 513 24.60 22.57 4.50
N LEU A 514 24.98 23.16 3.35
CA LEU A 514 24.98 24.61 3.12
C LEU A 514 23.95 25.05 2.07
N GLU A 515 23.42 24.13 1.27
CA GLU A 515 22.54 24.46 0.14
C GLU A 515 21.09 24.57 0.62
N GLY A 516 20.67 23.68 1.52
CA GLY A 516 19.32 23.62 2.05
C GLY A 516 18.33 23.00 1.07
N SER A 517 17.27 22.38 1.59
CA SER A 517 16.27 21.69 0.79
C SER A 517 14.84 21.98 1.25
N GLY A 518 13.86 21.83 0.36
CA GLY A 518 12.44 21.83 0.68
C GLY A 518 11.96 20.61 1.48
N SER A 519 12.82 19.63 1.79
CA SER A 519 12.50 18.47 2.62
C SER A 519 13.59 18.11 3.64
N LYS A 520 13.16 17.74 4.86
CA LYS A 520 14.05 17.22 5.92
C LYS A 520 14.75 15.90 5.56
N ALA A 521 14.33 15.23 4.48
CA ALA A 521 14.91 13.95 4.02
C ALA A 521 16.10 14.16 3.08
N GLU A 522 15.97 15.08 2.11
CA GLU A 522 17.04 15.46 1.20
C GLU A 522 18.16 16.19 1.94
N ALA A 523 17.84 17.14 2.83
CA ALA A 523 18.84 17.82 3.66
C ALA A 523 19.73 16.82 4.42
N VAL A 524 19.14 15.74 4.97
CA VAL A 524 19.88 14.65 5.63
C VAL A 524 20.74 13.84 4.64
N GLN A 525 20.30 13.66 3.40
CA GLN A 525 21.12 13.04 2.34
C GLN A 525 22.26 13.97 1.87
N GLN A 526 22.04 15.28 1.80
CA GLN A 526 23.05 16.29 1.48
C GLN A 526 24.13 16.36 2.57
N ALA A 527 23.74 16.39 3.86
CA ALA A 527 24.68 16.32 4.98
C ALA A 527 25.46 14.98 5.00
N ALA A 528 24.79 13.85 4.76
CA ALA A 528 25.46 12.55 4.64
C ALA A 528 26.46 12.50 3.46
N ARG A 529 26.12 13.14 2.34
CA ARG A 529 27.00 13.28 1.18
C ARG A 529 28.24 14.14 1.50
N ALA A 530 28.06 15.27 2.17
CA ALA A 530 29.17 16.14 2.59
C ALA A 530 30.16 15.41 3.51
N ALA A 531 29.65 14.58 4.44
CA ALA A 531 30.49 13.72 5.27
C ALA A 531 31.21 12.62 4.48
N LEU A 532 30.55 11.97 3.52
CA LEU A 532 31.19 10.98 2.64
C LEU A 532 32.31 11.58 1.80
N GLU A 533 32.05 12.72 1.14
CA GLU A 533 33.04 13.41 0.31
C GLU A 533 34.30 13.78 1.11
N ALA A 534 34.14 14.25 2.35
CA ALA A 534 35.25 14.60 3.24
C ALA A 534 35.97 13.37 3.82
N LEU A 535 35.25 12.32 4.23
CA LEU A 535 35.82 11.13 4.87
C LEU A 535 36.54 10.19 3.88
N CYS A 536 36.25 10.25 2.58
CA CYS A 536 36.95 9.50 1.52
C CYS A 536 38.48 9.71 1.50
N GLY A 537 39.00 10.83 2.04
CA GLY A 537 40.44 11.08 2.18
C GLY A 537 41.10 10.36 3.37
N VAL A 538 40.29 9.83 4.30
CA VAL A 538 40.74 9.30 5.61
C VAL A 538 40.34 7.83 5.80
N LEU A 539 39.19 7.41 5.27
CA LEU A 539 38.59 6.07 5.44
C LEU A 539 38.50 5.26 4.13
N ASP A 540 39.41 5.53 3.19
CA ASP A 540 39.51 4.88 1.86
C ASP A 540 38.37 5.22 0.88
N LYS A 541 38.62 5.03 -0.42
CA LYS A 541 37.73 5.49 -1.50
C LYS A 541 36.62 4.49 -1.81
N ALA A 542 35.49 4.62 -1.12
CA ALA A 542 34.25 3.94 -1.50
C ALA A 542 33.65 4.55 -2.79
N ALA A 543 33.12 3.71 -3.68
CA ALA A 543 32.35 4.17 -4.84
C ALA A 543 30.94 4.61 -4.39
N VAL A 544 30.63 5.90 -4.53
CA VAL A 544 29.35 6.47 -4.05
C VAL A 544 28.20 6.06 -4.97
N ASN A 545 27.25 5.30 -4.43
CA ASN A 545 26.01 4.94 -5.12
C ASN A 545 25.01 6.11 -5.03
N GLN A 546 24.60 6.66 -6.18
CA GLN A 546 24.18 8.06 -6.33
C GLN A 546 22.94 8.48 -5.53
N ASN A 547 22.09 7.54 -5.09
CA ASN A 547 20.77 7.83 -4.53
C ASN A 547 20.62 7.54 -3.02
N ASN A 548 21.65 7.06 -2.30
CA ASN A 548 21.53 6.78 -0.86
C ASN A 548 22.82 7.02 -0.05
N HIS A 549 23.21 8.30 0.03
CA HIS A 549 24.35 8.78 0.83
C HIS A 549 24.23 8.43 2.32
N LYS A 550 23.02 8.48 2.90
CA LYS A 550 22.77 8.11 4.31
C LYS A 550 23.13 6.66 4.59
N GLY A 551 22.69 5.73 3.74
CA GLY A 551 23.03 4.31 3.85
C GLY A 551 24.52 4.05 3.68
N ALA A 552 25.13 4.65 2.65
CA ALA A 552 26.56 4.50 2.37
C ALA A 552 27.46 5.04 3.52
N LEU A 553 27.09 6.14 4.17
CA LEU A 553 27.82 6.64 5.34
C LEU A 553 27.72 5.69 6.54
N GLN A 554 26.55 5.12 6.79
CA GLN A 554 26.37 4.13 7.86
C GLN A 554 27.17 2.85 7.57
N GLU A 555 27.15 2.34 6.34
CA GLU A 555 27.94 1.17 5.91
C GLU A 555 29.44 1.42 6.07
N LEU A 556 29.94 2.60 5.66
CA LEU A 556 31.34 3.00 5.83
C LEU A 556 31.75 3.00 7.31
N LEU A 557 30.96 3.64 8.18
CA LEU A 557 31.26 3.71 9.61
C LEU A 557 31.22 2.31 10.27
N VAL A 558 30.25 1.46 9.93
CA VAL A 558 30.18 0.06 10.40
C VAL A 558 31.39 -0.75 9.94
N ARG A 559 31.81 -0.61 8.67
CA ARG A 559 33.01 -1.28 8.11
C ARG A 559 34.29 -0.91 8.87
N PHE A 560 34.41 0.34 9.32
CA PHE A 560 35.52 0.81 10.15
C PHE A 560 35.27 0.69 11.67
N LYS A 561 34.21 -0.02 12.10
CA LYS A 561 33.83 -0.25 13.51
C LYS A 561 33.63 1.04 14.33
N GLN A 562 33.16 2.10 13.67
CA GLN A 562 32.84 3.37 14.30
C GLN A 562 31.38 3.41 14.76
N PRO A 563 31.01 4.26 15.74
CA PRO A 563 29.61 4.48 16.12
C PRO A 563 28.72 4.97 14.96
N HIS A 564 27.41 4.80 15.14
CA HIS A 564 26.42 5.27 14.16
C HIS A 564 26.43 6.81 14.03
N PRO A 565 26.20 7.36 12.81
CA PRO A 565 26.14 8.81 12.59
C PRO A 565 24.88 9.43 13.23
N GLU A 566 25.08 10.46 14.03
CA GLU A 566 24.02 11.28 14.64
C GLU A 566 23.59 12.37 13.63
N TYR A 567 22.28 12.59 13.44
CA TYR A 567 21.76 13.60 12.49
C TYR A 567 20.89 14.64 13.21
N HIS A 568 21.15 15.92 12.94
CA HIS A 568 20.33 17.04 13.41
C HIS A 568 19.79 17.80 12.20
N VAL A 569 18.48 18.10 12.17
CA VAL A 569 17.88 18.97 11.14
C VAL A 569 17.47 20.28 11.78
N THR A 570 17.70 21.41 11.11
CA THR A 570 17.38 22.77 11.56
C THR A 570 16.64 23.55 10.48
N ASP A 571 15.71 24.40 10.91
CA ASP A 571 14.84 25.20 10.03
C ASP A 571 15.44 26.60 9.78
N SER A 572 16.77 26.69 9.91
CA SER A 572 17.65 27.85 9.68
C SER A 572 19.04 27.31 9.32
N PRO A 573 19.81 27.98 8.45
CA PRO A 573 21.24 27.69 8.34
C PRO A 573 21.90 27.98 9.69
N ALA A 574 22.83 27.12 10.11
CA ALA A 574 23.64 27.38 11.30
C ALA A 574 24.59 28.56 11.02
N GLY A 575 24.79 29.43 12.00
CA GLY A 575 25.64 30.63 11.88
C GLY A 575 27.15 30.34 11.89
N HIS A 576 27.59 29.33 11.15
CA HIS A 576 28.97 28.84 11.11
C HIS A 576 29.43 28.72 9.65
N GLY A 577 30.43 29.50 9.26
CA GLY A 577 30.94 29.53 7.87
C GLY A 577 31.82 28.34 7.48
N ASP A 578 32.15 27.45 8.42
CA ASP A 578 33.03 26.30 8.21
C ASP A 578 32.16 25.05 7.89
N ARG A 579 32.38 24.42 6.73
CA ARG A 579 31.65 23.18 6.29
C ARG A 579 31.77 22.01 7.28
N VAL A 580 32.79 22.03 8.12
CA VAL A 580 33.16 20.97 9.07
C VAL A 580 33.59 21.60 10.39
N THR A 581 33.13 21.04 11.51
CA THR A 581 33.55 21.44 12.87
C THR A 581 33.91 20.23 13.71
N TRP A 582 35.03 20.32 14.44
CA TRP A 582 35.43 19.33 15.45
C TRP A 582 34.93 19.82 16.82
N LEU A 583 34.20 18.98 17.55
CA LEU A 583 33.64 19.28 18.87
C LEU A 583 34.58 18.79 20.00
N PRO A 584 34.73 19.55 21.10
CA PRO A 584 35.47 19.10 22.28
C PRO A 584 34.68 18.06 23.08
N GLU A 585 35.39 17.14 23.74
CA GLU A 585 34.83 16.24 24.74
C GLU A 585 34.71 16.96 26.10
N ALA A 586 33.69 16.60 26.90
CA ALA A 586 33.49 17.15 28.24
C ALA A 586 34.30 16.35 29.29
N ASP A 587 35.02 17.05 30.16
CA ASP A 587 35.94 16.46 31.15
C ASP A 587 35.18 15.70 32.26
N PRO A 588 35.47 14.39 32.50
CA PRO A 588 34.80 13.58 33.50
C PRO A 588 35.48 13.62 34.89
N THR A 589 35.91 14.79 35.38
CA THR A 589 36.50 14.93 36.73
C THR A 589 36.02 16.15 37.53
N GLY A 590 35.88 15.99 38.85
CA GLY A 590 35.65 17.08 39.82
C GLY A 590 34.31 17.03 40.59
N GLY A 591 34.35 17.33 41.89
CA GLY A 591 33.17 17.44 42.76
C GLY A 591 33.50 18.07 44.12
N LEU A 592 32.55 18.00 45.08
CA LEU A 592 32.55 18.58 46.45
C LEU A 592 32.11 20.05 46.58
N ALA A 593 31.74 20.42 47.83
CA ALA A 593 31.13 21.67 48.32
C ALA A 593 29.71 21.97 47.76
N GLU A 594 28.60 21.95 48.52
CA GLU A 594 28.22 22.59 49.81
C GLU A 594 27.72 24.05 49.71
N GLY A 595 26.57 24.30 50.36
CA GLY A 595 26.47 25.42 51.31
C GLY A 595 25.83 26.74 50.88
N SER A 596 24.49 26.83 51.02
CA SER A 596 23.72 28.09 51.23
C SER A 596 23.68 29.12 50.06
N GLY A 597 22.80 30.14 50.05
CA GLY A 597 21.74 30.49 51.00
C GLY A 597 20.77 31.57 50.45
N HIS A 598 19.69 31.86 51.18
CA HIS A 598 18.70 32.88 50.82
C HIS A 598 19.26 34.31 50.83
N ARG A 599 18.67 35.24 50.04
CA ARG A 599 17.87 36.39 50.55
C ARG A 599 17.14 37.19 49.45
N TYR A 600 15.84 37.44 49.69
CA TYR A 600 14.91 38.49 49.22
C TYR A 600 15.57 39.80 48.71
N GLN A 601 15.02 40.54 47.73
CA GLN A 601 13.79 41.39 47.79
C GLN A 601 13.30 41.73 46.35
N GLU A 602 12.03 41.99 45.97
CA GLU A 602 10.85 42.66 46.57
C GLU A 602 10.68 44.14 46.12
N VAL A 603 9.46 44.72 46.24
CA VAL A 603 9.05 46.12 45.89
C VAL A 603 8.85 46.40 44.38
N GLU A 604 7.76 47.01 43.88
CA GLU A 604 6.35 47.21 44.30
C GLU A 604 5.52 47.71 43.08
N GLY A 605 4.18 47.76 43.17
CA GLY A 605 3.35 48.40 42.12
C GLY A 605 1.85 48.10 42.21
N ALA A 606 1.08 48.97 42.87
CA ALA A 606 -0.39 48.99 42.89
C ALA A 606 -0.96 49.68 41.61
N ASP A 607 -2.27 49.79 41.32
CA ASP A 607 -3.42 49.81 42.25
C ASP A 607 -4.80 49.49 41.59
N GLU A 608 -5.88 49.53 42.39
CA GLU A 608 -7.35 49.64 42.14
C GLU A 608 -7.90 49.70 40.68
N GLY A 609 -9.10 49.23 40.30
CA GLY A 609 -10.33 48.72 40.97
C GLY A 609 -11.57 49.00 40.08
N ALA A 610 -12.85 48.67 40.36
CA ALA A 610 -13.52 47.61 41.13
C ALA A 610 -15.07 47.66 40.87
N HIS A 611 -15.83 46.54 40.95
CA HIS A 611 -17.32 46.46 40.92
C HIS A 611 -18.04 46.96 39.62
N ALA A 612 -19.35 46.87 39.33
CA ALA A 612 -20.53 46.00 39.65
C ALA A 612 -21.73 46.43 38.74
N GLU A 613 -22.92 45.79 38.61
CA GLU A 613 -23.35 44.37 38.50
C GLU A 613 -24.88 44.34 38.13
N ILE A 614 -25.51 43.15 37.93
CA ILE A 614 -26.98 42.87 37.89
C ILE A 614 -27.79 43.35 36.63
N GLY A 615 -28.73 42.53 36.11
CA GLY A 615 -29.74 42.98 35.13
C GLY A 615 -30.51 41.92 34.31
N THR A 616 -31.46 41.18 34.91
CA THR A 616 -32.39 40.22 34.25
C THR A 616 -33.87 40.65 34.43
N PRO A 617 -34.92 39.95 33.93
CA PRO A 617 -35.16 39.22 32.66
C PRO A 617 -36.55 39.62 32.02
N MET A 618 -37.10 38.80 31.08
CA MET A 618 -38.54 38.56 30.71
C MET A 618 -38.87 38.65 29.18
N LYS A 619 -39.90 38.01 28.57
CA LYS A 619 -40.68 36.76 28.84
C LYS A 619 -41.68 36.46 27.69
N ARG A 620 -41.81 35.17 27.27
CA ARG A 620 -42.95 34.46 26.58
C ARG A 620 -43.83 35.14 25.49
N MET A 621 -44.09 34.37 24.41
CA MET A 621 -45.40 33.81 23.94
C MET A 621 -45.07 32.89 22.73
N ILE A 622 -45.53 31.64 22.52
CA ILE A 622 -46.74 30.83 22.84
C ILE A 622 -47.99 31.15 22.00
N THR A 623 -48.20 30.38 20.91
CA THR A 623 -49.36 29.48 20.60
C THR A 623 -49.05 28.68 19.30
N ASP A 624 -49.25 27.36 19.16
CA ASP A 624 -50.51 26.54 19.05
C ASP A 624 -51.17 26.67 17.63
N ARG A 625 -51.72 25.66 16.90
CA ARG A 625 -52.01 24.21 17.14
C ARG A 625 -52.36 23.44 15.82
N SER A 626 -52.40 22.09 15.83
CA SER A 626 -53.30 21.17 15.03
C SER A 626 -53.17 21.06 13.49
N ASP A 627 -53.53 19.97 12.78
CA ASP A 627 -53.75 18.54 13.13
C ASP A 627 -53.62 17.58 11.90
N ARG A 628 -54.00 16.29 12.05
CA ARG A 628 -53.87 15.13 11.11
C ARG A 628 -55.07 14.99 10.08
N PRO A 629 -55.39 13.79 9.49
CA PRO A 629 -54.86 13.27 8.20
C PRO A 629 -55.95 12.73 7.20
N SER A 630 -55.59 12.23 5.98
CA SER A 630 -56.04 10.91 5.43
C SER A 630 -55.85 10.61 3.91
N LYS A 631 -55.35 9.39 3.63
CA LYS A 631 -55.75 8.38 2.58
C LYS A 631 -55.85 8.68 1.06
N MET A 632 -54.97 7.97 0.32
CA MET A 632 -55.24 7.06 -0.83
C MET A 632 -55.86 7.56 -2.16
N SER A 633 -55.11 7.40 -3.26
CA SER A 633 -55.47 6.50 -4.40
C SER A 633 -54.31 6.29 -5.39
N LYS A 634 -54.39 5.26 -6.24
CA LYS A 634 -53.40 4.90 -7.28
C LYS A 634 -53.77 5.47 -8.66
N VAL A 635 -52.82 6.07 -9.38
CA VAL A 635 -52.76 6.10 -10.86
C VAL A 635 -51.28 6.06 -11.29
N LEU A 636 -50.99 5.40 -12.42
CA LEU A 636 -49.78 5.51 -13.24
C LEU A 636 -50.27 5.85 -14.66
N PRO A 637 -49.57 6.70 -15.45
CA PRO A 637 -48.34 6.25 -16.10
C PRO A 637 -47.22 7.31 -16.22
N SER A 638 -46.17 6.91 -16.95
CA SER A 638 -45.04 7.63 -17.58
C SER A 638 -45.14 9.15 -17.83
N THR A 639 -44.04 9.93 -18.00
CA THR A 639 -42.75 9.54 -18.62
C THR A 639 -41.59 10.53 -18.29
N ALA A 640 -40.35 10.05 -18.45
CA ALA A 640 -39.12 10.79 -18.81
C ALA A 640 -38.50 11.82 -17.82
N GLY A 641 -37.24 11.54 -17.45
CA GLY A 641 -36.31 12.43 -16.74
C GLY A 641 -34.95 11.73 -16.65
N SER A 642 -34.09 11.93 -17.64
CA SER A 642 -32.86 11.14 -17.86
C SER A 642 -31.62 11.81 -17.29
N GLU A 643 -30.72 11.06 -16.65
CA GLU A 643 -29.33 10.95 -17.14
C GLU A 643 -28.59 9.67 -16.66
N ARG A 644 -28.13 8.89 -17.67
CA ARG A 644 -26.96 7.99 -17.73
C ARG A 644 -26.72 6.91 -16.65
N PRO A 645 -26.80 5.62 -17.02
CA PRO A 645 -26.15 4.52 -16.30
C PRO A 645 -24.84 4.09 -17.02
N ASP A 646 -23.69 4.22 -16.35
CA ASP A 646 -22.46 3.50 -16.72
C ASP A 646 -22.28 2.35 -15.72
N GLY A 647 -22.80 1.17 -16.07
CA GLY A 647 -23.16 0.12 -15.11
C GLY A 647 -22.38 -1.17 -15.27
N GLY A 648 -21.24 -1.28 -14.58
CA GLY A 648 -20.48 -2.53 -14.49
C GLY A 648 -21.31 -3.66 -13.83
N GLN A 649 -21.29 -4.85 -14.44
CA GLN A 649 -21.99 -6.04 -13.93
C GLN A 649 -21.10 -6.81 -12.93
N VAL A 650 -21.50 -6.77 -11.66
CA VAL A 650 -20.73 -7.32 -10.53
C VAL A 650 -21.45 -8.48 -9.86
N LEU A 651 -20.70 -9.35 -9.17
CA LEU A 651 -21.27 -10.24 -8.15
C LEU A 651 -21.23 -9.52 -6.81
N GLY A 652 -22.41 -9.34 -6.21
CA GLY A 652 -22.57 -8.83 -4.86
C GLY A 652 -22.49 -9.97 -3.86
N SER A 653 -21.96 -9.68 -2.68
CA SER A 653 -21.95 -10.60 -1.55
C SER A 653 -22.18 -9.82 -0.26
N VAL A 654 -22.87 -10.44 0.69
CA VAL A 654 -23.12 -9.86 2.01
C VAL A 654 -22.62 -10.81 3.10
N GLU A 655 -21.77 -10.30 3.97
CA GLU A 655 -21.28 -10.98 5.17
C GLU A 655 -22.11 -10.51 6.37
N VAL A 656 -22.71 -11.45 7.10
CA VAL A 656 -23.50 -11.21 8.31
C VAL A 656 -22.84 -11.95 9.46
N THR A 657 -22.46 -11.25 10.53
CA THR A 657 -22.01 -11.92 11.76
C THR A 657 -23.25 -12.29 12.57
N ILE A 658 -23.33 -13.48 13.14
CA ILE A 658 -24.42 -13.85 14.05
C ILE A 658 -23.89 -14.62 15.27
N LEU A 659 -24.61 -14.51 16.38
CA LEU A 659 -24.36 -15.25 17.62
C LEU A 659 -25.71 -15.78 18.13
N VAL A 660 -26.03 -17.02 17.77
CA VAL A 660 -27.33 -17.65 18.04
C VAL A 660 -27.14 -18.93 18.86
N ASP A 661 -27.63 -18.90 20.10
CA ASP A 661 -27.80 -20.10 20.93
C ASP A 661 -29.15 -20.76 20.63
N LEU A 662 -29.11 -21.99 20.12
CA LEU A 662 -30.31 -22.78 19.82
C LEU A 662 -30.75 -23.61 21.03
N ARG A 663 -32.03 -23.96 21.06
CA ARG A 663 -32.64 -24.64 22.21
C ARG A 663 -32.04 -26.04 22.41
N PRO A 664 -31.72 -26.44 23.66
CA PRO A 664 -31.25 -27.79 23.93
C PRO A 664 -32.34 -28.83 23.68
N HIS A 665 -32.05 -29.80 22.82
CA HIS A 665 -32.91 -30.93 22.50
C HIS A 665 -32.52 -32.15 23.34
N GLN A 666 -33.51 -32.97 23.73
CA GLN A 666 -33.34 -34.07 24.68
C GLN A 666 -33.79 -35.41 24.08
N ALA A 667 -33.02 -36.47 24.30
CA ALA A 667 -33.37 -37.84 23.91
C ALA A 667 -32.81 -38.88 24.90
N ALA A 668 -33.24 -40.13 24.76
CA ALA A 668 -32.74 -41.25 25.57
C ALA A 668 -31.29 -41.65 25.23
N ASP A 669 -30.80 -41.25 24.06
CA ASP A 669 -29.47 -41.55 23.55
C ASP A 669 -28.84 -40.32 22.87
N GLN A 670 -27.53 -40.37 22.65
CA GLN A 670 -26.76 -39.26 22.10
C GLN A 670 -27.11 -38.94 20.64
N GLU A 671 -27.39 -39.95 19.82
CA GLU A 671 -27.62 -39.79 18.38
C GLU A 671 -28.99 -39.15 18.12
N GLY A 672 -30.02 -39.54 18.85
CA GLY A 672 -31.34 -38.91 18.82
C GLY A 672 -31.32 -37.46 19.33
N ALA A 673 -30.52 -37.15 20.35
CA ALA A 673 -30.40 -35.77 20.86
C ALA A 673 -29.70 -34.86 19.83
N VAL A 674 -28.62 -35.35 19.21
CA VAL A 674 -27.91 -34.66 18.12
C VAL A 674 -28.77 -34.52 16.88
N GLY A 675 -29.41 -35.61 16.45
CA GLY A 675 -30.32 -35.63 15.29
C GLY A 675 -31.42 -34.59 15.45
N ALA A 676 -32.17 -34.62 16.55
CA ALA A 676 -33.24 -33.66 16.82
C ALA A 676 -32.77 -32.20 16.75
N ALA A 677 -31.59 -31.88 17.29
CA ALA A 677 -31.03 -30.53 17.26
C ALA A 677 -30.67 -30.08 15.83
N TYR A 678 -30.09 -30.95 15.00
CA TYR A 678 -29.80 -30.64 13.60
C TYR A 678 -31.06 -30.63 12.71
N SER A 679 -32.05 -31.48 12.96
CA SER A 679 -33.33 -31.46 12.24
C SER A 679 -34.19 -30.23 12.59
N ASP A 680 -34.00 -29.60 13.75
CA ASP A 680 -34.62 -28.31 14.10
C ASP A 680 -33.88 -27.14 13.42
N LEU A 681 -32.54 -27.12 13.49
CA LEU A 681 -31.70 -26.14 12.77
C LEU A 681 -31.91 -26.18 11.25
N MET A 682 -32.05 -27.37 10.65
CA MET A 682 -32.37 -27.54 9.23
C MET A 682 -33.66 -26.81 8.83
N LYS A 683 -34.71 -26.91 9.66
CA LYS A 683 -35.99 -26.22 9.44
C LYS A 683 -35.84 -24.71 9.62
N ALA A 684 -35.10 -24.29 10.64
CA ALA A 684 -34.85 -22.87 10.91
C ALA A 684 -34.05 -22.18 9.80
N LEU A 685 -33.12 -22.88 9.15
CA LEU A 685 -32.37 -22.38 7.97
C LEU A 685 -33.11 -22.52 6.63
N SER A 686 -34.35 -23.06 6.65
CA SER A 686 -35.18 -23.32 5.47
C SER A 686 -34.49 -24.16 4.38
N LEU A 687 -33.72 -25.18 4.80
CA LEU A 687 -33.03 -26.10 3.89
C LEU A 687 -33.97 -27.19 3.35
N SER A 688 -33.59 -27.80 2.23
CA SER A 688 -34.27 -28.98 1.68
C SER A 688 -34.29 -30.14 2.68
N PRO A 689 -35.38 -30.93 2.77
CA PRO A 689 -35.43 -32.10 3.64
C PRO A 689 -34.39 -33.15 3.23
N ALA A 690 -33.54 -33.57 4.19
CA ALA A 690 -32.62 -34.69 4.02
C ALA A 690 -33.27 -36.03 4.43
N PRO A 691 -32.71 -37.18 4.03
CA PRO A 691 -33.03 -38.47 4.63
C PRO A 691 -32.80 -38.47 6.16
N SER A 692 -33.61 -39.25 6.88
CA SER A 692 -33.51 -39.40 8.33
C SER A 692 -32.13 -39.96 8.73
N GLY A 693 -31.34 -39.18 9.45
CA GLY A 693 -29.95 -39.48 9.83
C GLY A 693 -28.90 -38.65 9.07
N GLU A 694 -29.27 -37.98 7.98
CA GLU A 694 -28.37 -37.14 7.18
C GLU A 694 -28.49 -35.64 7.52
N GLU A 695 -29.40 -35.22 8.42
CA GLU A 695 -29.65 -33.80 8.69
C GLU A 695 -28.41 -33.03 9.17
N LYS A 696 -27.56 -33.68 9.97
CA LYS A 696 -26.27 -33.11 10.39
C LYS A 696 -25.34 -32.85 9.21
N GLN A 697 -25.27 -33.76 8.24
CA GLN A 697 -24.41 -33.61 7.06
C GLN A 697 -24.92 -32.49 6.14
N ALA A 698 -26.22 -32.40 5.88
CA ALA A 698 -26.80 -31.36 5.04
C ALA A 698 -26.66 -29.96 5.64
N VAL A 699 -26.78 -29.81 6.96
CA VAL A 699 -26.47 -28.54 7.65
C VAL A 699 -24.97 -28.22 7.54
N LEU A 700 -24.08 -29.18 7.77
CA LEU A 700 -22.63 -28.97 7.65
C LEU A 700 -22.19 -28.65 6.21
N GLU A 701 -22.93 -29.11 5.19
CA GLU A 701 -22.73 -28.72 3.78
C GLU A 701 -23.13 -27.25 3.55
N PHE A 702 -24.30 -26.82 4.04
CA PHE A 702 -24.74 -25.42 3.95
C PHE A 702 -23.74 -24.43 4.58
N PHE A 703 -23.23 -24.71 5.78
CA PHE A 703 -22.20 -23.87 6.41
C PHE A 703 -20.87 -23.88 5.63
N ARG A 704 -20.56 -24.97 4.90
CA ARG A 704 -19.39 -25.03 4.03
C ARG A 704 -19.55 -24.18 2.76
N GLU A 705 -20.71 -24.24 2.11
CA GLU A 705 -21.02 -23.40 0.94
C GLU A 705 -21.05 -21.90 1.28
N ALA A 706 -21.57 -21.54 2.46
CA ALA A 706 -21.58 -20.18 2.98
C ALA A 706 -20.20 -19.67 3.45
N GLN A 707 -19.16 -20.52 3.40
CA GLN A 707 -17.77 -20.26 3.80
C GLN A 707 -17.58 -20.00 5.30
N CYS A 708 -18.23 -20.80 6.14
CA CYS A 708 -18.41 -20.55 7.57
C CYS A 708 -17.78 -21.62 8.48
N CYS A 709 -17.64 -21.28 9.76
CA CYS A 709 -17.51 -22.27 10.82
C CYS A 709 -18.82 -23.06 10.96
N PRO A 710 -18.78 -24.38 11.21
CA PRO A 710 -19.98 -25.15 11.53
C PRO A 710 -20.53 -24.79 12.92
N PRO A 711 -21.81 -25.11 13.22
CA PRO A 711 -22.37 -24.93 14.55
C PRO A 711 -21.56 -25.69 15.61
N VAL A 712 -21.28 -25.01 16.72
CA VAL A 712 -20.61 -25.61 17.89
C VAL A 712 -21.60 -26.51 18.61
N GLU A 713 -21.34 -27.81 18.56
CA GLU A 713 -22.11 -28.85 19.24
C GLU A 713 -21.65 -29.01 20.69
N LYS A 714 -22.59 -28.89 21.64
CA LYS A 714 -22.37 -29.20 23.07
C LYS A 714 -23.38 -30.23 23.53
N ILE A 715 -22.89 -31.35 24.03
CA ILE A 715 -23.69 -32.47 24.53
C ILE A 715 -23.47 -32.60 26.04
N ASP A 716 -24.55 -32.51 26.81
CA ASP A 716 -24.56 -32.73 28.26
C ASP A 716 -25.36 -34.01 28.58
N HIS A 717 -24.80 -34.90 29.41
CA HIS A 717 -25.52 -36.05 29.97
C HIS A 717 -26.23 -35.60 31.26
N ARG A 718 -27.56 -35.79 31.35
CA ARG A 718 -28.36 -35.38 32.51
C ARG A 718 -28.38 -36.42 33.64
N PRO A 719 -28.65 -36.01 34.91
CA PRO A 719 -28.84 -36.93 36.03
C PRO A 719 -30.05 -37.86 35.90
N ASP A 720 -30.98 -37.57 34.99
CA ASP A 720 -32.16 -38.39 34.67
C ASP A 720 -31.90 -39.51 33.63
N GLY A 721 -30.66 -39.60 33.10
CA GLY A 721 -30.27 -40.58 32.09
C GLY A 721 -30.52 -40.15 30.64
N THR A 722 -30.95 -38.92 30.39
CA THR A 722 -31.12 -38.36 29.04
C THR A 722 -29.86 -37.63 28.54
N TYR A 723 -29.72 -37.55 27.23
CA TYR A 723 -28.70 -36.73 26.55
C TYR A 723 -29.32 -35.41 26.08
N SER A 724 -28.57 -34.32 26.23
CA SER A 724 -28.97 -32.96 25.89
C SER A 724 -28.02 -32.37 24.86
N CYS A 725 -28.44 -32.21 23.61
CA CYS A 725 -27.64 -31.51 22.60
C CYS A 725 -28.09 -30.06 22.44
N SER A 726 -27.15 -29.12 22.53
CA SER A 726 -27.34 -27.70 22.19
C SER A 726 -26.35 -27.30 21.09
N LEU A 727 -26.81 -26.49 20.14
CA LEU A 727 -26.02 -25.98 19.03
C LEU A 727 -25.88 -24.46 19.16
N ARG A 728 -24.65 -23.95 19.05
CA ARG A 728 -24.36 -22.51 18.96
C ARG A 728 -23.87 -22.18 17.56
N ILE A 729 -24.47 -21.19 16.91
CA ILE A 729 -23.92 -20.58 15.71
C ILE A 729 -23.18 -19.32 16.13
N ASP A 730 -21.86 -19.32 15.96
CA ASP A 730 -20.98 -18.18 16.25
C ASP A 730 -20.05 -18.00 15.05
N GLY A 731 -20.19 -16.89 14.33
CA GLY A 731 -19.34 -16.61 13.17
C GLY A 731 -19.99 -15.76 12.08
N LYS A 732 -19.37 -15.79 10.90
CA LYS A 732 -19.68 -14.96 9.74
C LYS A 732 -20.30 -15.78 8.61
N LEU A 733 -21.57 -15.51 8.30
CA LEU A 733 -22.28 -16.10 7.17
C LEU A 733 -22.13 -15.23 5.92
N THR A 734 -21.62 -15.80 4.81
CA THR A 734 -21.45 -15.07 3.54
C THR A 734 -22.44 -15.56 2.49
N PHE A 735 -23.31 -14.66 2.01
CA PHE A 735 -24.29 -14.94 0.97
C PHE A 735 -23.95 -14.18 -0.31
N GLN A 736 -23.88 -14.88 -1.45
CA GLN A 736 -23.58 -14.29 -2.76
C GLN A 736 -24.84 -14.15 -3.62
N SER A 737 -24.87 -13.13 -4.49
CA SER A 737 -25.90 -12.97 -5.53
C SER A 737 -25.87 -14.15 -6.51
N PRO A 738 -27.02 -14.68 -6.97
CA PRO A 738 -27.06 -15.80 -7.91
C PRO A 738 -26.55 -15.41 -9.31
N GLU A 739 -26.68 -14.15 -9.69
CA GLU A 739 -26.37 -13.63 -11.04
C GLU A 739 -25.62 -12.30 -10.99
N ARG A 740 -24.93 -11.96 -12.08
CA ARG A 740 -24.24 -10.68 -12.26
C ARG A 740 -25.22 -9.60 -12.69
N SER A 741 -25.27 -8.49 -11.97
CA SER A 741 -26.16 -7.36 -12.20
C SER A 741 -25.48 -6.04 -11.80
N THR A 742 -26.15 -4.89 -11.88
CA THR A 742 -25.54 -3.64 -11.38
C THR A 742 -25.27 -3.75 -9.88
N LYS A 743 -24.30 -2.99 -9.35
CA LYS A 743 -23.94 -3.01 -7.92
C LYS A 743 -25.15 -2.95 -6.99
N LYS A 744 -26.12 -2.06 -7.28
CA LYS A 744 -27.34 -1.90 -6.47
C LYS A 744 -28.24 -3.14 -6.50
N GLU A 745 -28.41 -3.77 -7.65
CA GLU A 745 -29.21 -4.99 -7.82
C GLU A 745 -28.52 -6.19 -7.18
N SER A 746 -27.21 -6.33 -7.40
CA SER A 746 -26.39 -7.45 -6.94
C SER A 746 -26.28 -7.48 -5.41
N ASP A 747 -26.06 -6.31 -4.78
CA ASP A 747 -26.13 -6.16 -3.32
C ASP A 747 -27.54 -6.48 -2.79
N SER A 748 -28.61 -6.08 -3.50
CA SER A 748 -29.99 -6.38 -3.10
C SER A 748 -30.33 -7.88 -3.22
N LEU A 749 -29.84 -8.57 -4.24
CA LEU A 749 -30.03 -10.01 -4.44
C LEU A 749 -29.25 -10.83 -3.40
N ALA A 750 -28.01 -10.43 -3.07
CA ALA A 750 -27.25 -11.03 -1.98
C ALA A 750 -27.97 -10.85 -0.62
N ALA A 751 -28.52 -9.65 -0.36
CA ALA A 751 -29.32 -9.38 0.83
C ALA A 751 -30.60 -10.22 0.90
N GLN A 752 -31.27 -10.43 -0.22
CA GLN A 752 -32.48 -11.25 -0.31
C GLN A 752 -32.18 -12.74 -0.06
N LYS A 753 -31.05 -13.25 -0.54
CA LYS A 753 -30.59 -14.62 -0.23
C LYS A 753 -30.26 -14.79 1.26
N ALA A 754 -29.61 -13.80 1.88
CA ALA A 754 -29.33 -13.81 3.32
C ALA A 754 -30.62 -13.85 4.16
N LEU A 755 -31.62 -13.01 3.83
CA LEU A 755 -32.91 -13.02 4.52
C LEU A 755 -33.63 -14.37 4.44
N ALA A 756 -33.61 -15.02 3.27
CA ALA A 756 -34.29 -16.30 3.05
C ALA A 756 -33.82 -17.45 3.98
N HIS A 757 -32.58 -17.39 4.48
CA HIS A 757 -32.03 -18.36 5.43
C HIS A 757 -32.04 -17.87 6.89
N LEU A 758 -32.01 -16.54 7.12
CA LEU A 758 -31.92 -15.97 8.46
C LEU A 758 -33.29 -15.71 9.12
N GLU A 759 -34.35 -15.42 8.35
CA GLU A 759 -35.67 -15.12 8.93
C GLU A 759 -36.25 -16.30 9.72
N GLY A 760 -35.91 -17.55 9.37
CA GLY A 760 -36.36 -18.75 10.10
C GLY A 760 -35.58 -19.05 11.41
N LEU A 761 -34.45 -18.40 11.67
CA LEU A 761 -33.75 -18.47 12.96
C LEU A 761 -34.44 -17.59 14.04
N GLN A 762 -35.38 -16.73 13.66
CA GLN A 762 -36.09 -15.86 14.62
C GLN A 762 -37.11 -16.65 15.44
N THR A 763 -36.95 -16.66 16.77
CA THR A 763 -37.92 -17.28 17.70
C THR A 763 -39.15 -16.40 17.99
N VAL A 764 -39.23 -15.21 17.40
CA VAL A 764 -40.31 -14.23 17.57
C VAL A 764 -41.21 -14.21 16.34
N LYS A 765 -42.48 -14.58 16.52
CA LYS A 765 -43.50 -14.43 15.47
C LYS A 765 -43.97 -12.98 15.33
N ASP A 766 -44.50 -12.68 14.14
CA ASP A 766 -45.38 -11.54 13.85
C ASP A 766 -44.78 -10.11 13.89
N LEU A 767 -43.82 -9.84 12.99
CA LEU A 767 -43.68 -8.51 12.39
C LEU A 767 -43.62 -8.57 10.85
N LYS A 768 -44.67 -8.08 10.18
CA LYS A 768 -44.67 -7.86 8.72
C LYS A 768 -43.81 -6.64 8.37
N LEU A 769 -42.50 -6.87 8.23
CA LEU A 769 -41.52 -5.83 7.91
C LEU A 769 -41.66 -5.32 6.47
N THR A 770 -42.25 -4.13 6.32
CA THR A 770 -42.31 -3.39 5.05
C THR A 770 -41.16 -2.39 4.98
N GLY A 771 -40.26 -2.55 4.00
CA GLY A 771 -39.07 -1.71 3.83
C GLY A 771 -38.08 -2.29 2.82
N GLU A 772 -37.03 -1.54 2.48
CA GLU A 772 -35.98 -2.03 1.57
C GLU A 772 -35.22 -3.24 2.14
N VAL A 773 -34.75 -4.12 1.26
CA VAL A 773 -34.14 -5.42 1.58
C VAL A 773 -32.95 -5.28 2.55
N LYS A 774 -32.12 -4.25 2.36
CA LYS A 774 -30.96 -3.95 3.22
C LYS A 774 -31.36 -3.61 4.66
N GLY A 775 -32.42 -2.82 4.85
CA GLY A 775 -32.95 -2.47 6.17
C GLY A 775 -33.61 -3.65 6.88
N ARG A 776 -34.30 -4.53 6.13
CA ARG A 776 -34.78 -5.81 6.67
C ARG A 776 -33.62 -6.68 7.17
N LEU A 777 -32.57 -6.86 6.38
CA LEU A 777 -31.43 -7.69 6.76
C LEU A 777 -30.67 -7.13 7.97
N GLN A 778 -30.49 -5.81 8.05
CA GLN A 778 -29.93 -5.15 9.23
C GLN A 778 -30.73 -5.46 10.49
N LYS A 779 -32.06 -5.39 10.43
CA LYS A 779 -32.91 -5.72 11.58
C LYS A 779 -32.85 -7.21 11.94
N VAL A 780 -33.07 -8.10 10.96
CA VAL A 780 -33.08 -9.56 11.20
C VAL A 780 -31.76 -10.01 11.82
N ALA A 781 -30.63 -9.47 11.37
CA ALA A 781 -29.33 -9.77 11.96
C ALA A 781 -29.19 -9.23 13.40
N ALA A 782 -29.64 -7.99 13.68
CA ALA A 782 -29.61 -7.43 15.03
C ALA A 782 -30.49 -8.24 16.02
N ASP A 783 -31.67 -8.68 15.58
CA ASP A 783 -32.57 -9.57 16.33
C ASP A 783 -31.93 -10.97 16.58
N LEU A 784 -30.91 -11.36 15.79
CA LEU A 784 -30.11 -12.60 15.90
C LEU A 784 -28.73 -12.39 16.56
N GLY A 785 -28.56 -11.32 17.36
CA GLY A 785 -27.34 -11.08 18.14
C GLY A 785 -26.12 -10.68 17.31
N ASN A 786 -26.31 -10.16 16.09
CA ASN A 786 -25.21 -9.69 15.24
C ASN A 786 -24.38 -8.59 15.92
N ILE A 787 -23.05 -8.79 15.93
CA ILE A 787 -22.06 -7.96 16.61
C ILE A 787 -21.56 -6.80 15.70
N GLY A 788 -22.11 -6.64 14.50
CA GLY A 788 -21.77 -5.57 13.55
C GLY A 788 -22.90 -5.23 12.56
N LEU A 789 -22.57 -4.50 11.48
CA LEU A 789 -23.51 -4.27 10.36
C LEU A 789 -23.25 -5.28 9.23
N PRO A 790 -24.27 -5.72 8.47
CA PRO A 790 -24.08 -6.54 7.27
C PRO A 790 -23.13 -5.88 6.27
N VAL A 791 -21.99 -6.54 5.97
CA VAL A 791 -20.91 -5.98 5.15
C VAL A 791 -21.09 -6.43 3.71
N TYR A 792 -21.35 -5.47 2.83
CA TYR A 792 -21.47 -5.71 1.39
C TYR A 792 -20.11 -5.65 0.71
N ARG A 793 -19.80 -6.64 -0.13
CA ARG A 793 -18.59 -6.70 -0.97
C ARG A 793 -18.98 -7.04 -2.41
N THR A 794 -18.60 -6.17 -3.34
CA THR A 794 -18.69 -6.44 -4.78
C THR A 794 -17.38 -7.01 -5.29
N THR A 795 -17.43 -8.17 -5.96
CA THR A 795 -16.26 -8.71 -6.67
C THR A 795 -16.31 -8.31 -8.15
N ASP A 796 -15.52 -7.29 -8.48
CA ASP A 796 -15.19 -6.94 -9.86
C ASP A 796 -14.37 -8.05 -10.53
N ALA A 797 -14.46 -8.13 -11.87
CA ALA A 797 -13.83 -9.20 -12.64
C ALA A 797 -12.31 -9.01 -12.78
N GLY A 798 -11.55 -9.41 -11.76
CA GLY A 798 -10.17 -9.86 -11.90
C GLY A 798 -9.15 -8.81 -12.38
N LYS A 799 -9.00 -7.70 -11.64
CA LYS A 799 -7.79 -6.85 -11.74
C LYS A 799 -6.81 -7.23 -10.62
N VAL A 800 -5.99 -8.26 -10.86
CA VAL A 800 -4.81 -8.54 -10.01
C VAL A 800 -3.79 -7.45 -10.33
N ILE A 801 -3.48 -6.61 -9.34
CA ILE A 801 -2.41 -5.61 -9.43
C ILE A 801 -1.13 -6.28 -8.92
N ASP A 802 -0.58 -7.21 -9.70
CA ASP A 802 0.78 -7.73 -9.46
C ASP A 802 1.76 -6.70 -10.04
N GLY A 803 2.61 -6.15 -9.18
CA GLY A 803 3.50 -5.02 -9.48
C GLY A 803 3.81 -4.18 -8.24
N GLY A 804 2.85 -4.03 -7.32
CA GLY A 804 3.08 -3.39 -6.02
C GLY A 804 3.93 -4.28 -5.10
N GLN A 805 5.08 -3.78 -4.66
CA GLN A 805 5.94 -4.46 -3.68
C GLN A 805 5.38 -4.32 -2.26
N VAL A 806 4.70 -5.34 -1.76
CA VAL A 806 4.01 -5.34 -0.46
C VAL A 806 4.86 -6.00 0.64
N LEU A 807 4.64 -5.60 1.89
CA LEU A 807 5.04 -6.39 3.05
C LEU A 807 3.92 -7.42 3.32
N GLY A 808 4.28 -8.69 3.27
CA GLY A 808 3.41 -9.80 3.62
C GLY A 808 3.45 -10.01 5.11
N SER A 809 2.31 -10.30 5.72
CA SER A 809 2.22 -10.63 7.14
C SER A 809 1.31 -11.83 7.36
N VAL A 810 1.65 -12.66 8.34
CA VAL A 810 0.83 -13.79 8.75
C VAL A 810 0.57 -13.73 10.25
N GLU A 811 -0.70 -13.74 10.63
CA GLU A 811 -1.12 -13.99 12.01
C GLU A 811 -1.27 -15.49 12.25
N VAL A 812 -0.69 -15.99 13.33
CA VAL A 812 -0.92 -17.33 13.87
C VAL A 812 -1.41 -17.19 15.29
N THR A 813 -2.61 -17.71 15.58
CA THR A 813 -3.10 -17.81 16.96
C THR A 813 -2.52 -19.09 17.56
N ILE A 814 -1.94 -19.05 18.75
CA ILE A 814 -1.46 -20.25 19.44
C ILE A 814 -1.93 -20.30 20.89
N LYS A 815 -2.16 -21.51 21.40
CA LYS A 815 -2.61 -21.77 22.76
C LYS A 815 -1.83 -22.97 23.32
N VAL A 816 -0.68 -22.70 23.94
CA VAL A 816 0.31 -23.70 24.34
C VAL A 816 0.60 -23.57 25.83
N ASP A 817 0.37 -24.65 26.58
CA ASP A 817 0.86 -24.83 27.95
C ASP A 817 2.24 -25.49 27.91
N LEU A 818 3.25 -24.81 28.45
CA LEU A 818 4.64 -25.27 28.43
C LEU A 818 4.99 -26.06 29.70
N ARG A 819 6.03 -26.90 29.61
CA ARG A 819 6.43 -27.79 30.70
C ARG A 819 6.77 -27.05 31.99
N THR A 820 6.41 -27.64 33.13
CA THR A 820 6.66 -27.06 34.45
C THR A 820 8.09 -27.32 34.90
N HIS A 821 8.83 -26.25 35.19
CA HIS A 821 10.18 -26.28 35.76
C HIS A 821 10.14 -26.12 37.28
N GLN A 822 11.18 -26.56 37.97
CA GLN A 822 11.30 -26.56 39.44
C GLN A 822 12.70 -26.12 39.87
N ALA A 823 12.80 -25.30 40.92
CA ALA A 823 14.06 -24.89 41.54
C ALA A 823 13.90 -24.62 43.04
N ALA A 824 15.03 -24.45 43.75
CA ALA A 824 15.03 -24.13 45.18
C ALA A 824 14.48 -22.72 45.49
N ASP A 825 14.53 -21.81 44.50
CA ASP A 825 14.08 -20.43 44.61
C ASP A 825 13.20 -20.04 43.41
N ARG A 826 12.50 -18.90 43.53
CA ARG A 826 11.55 -18.42 42.51
C ARG A 826 12.24 -18.02 41.21
N GLU A 827 13.43 -17.42 41.28
CA GLU A 827 14.11 -16.81 40.14
C GLU A 827 14.75 -17.88 39.26
N GLY A 828 15.34 -18.92 39.85
CA GLY A 828 15.79 -20.13 39.16
C GLY A 828 14.64 -20.90 38.48
N ALA A 829 13.46 -20.98 39.11
CA ALA A 829 12.30 -21.66 38.53
C ALA A 829 11.73 -20.89 37.32
N VAL A 830 11.63 -19.56 37.41
CA VAL A 830 11.22 -18.68 36.30
C VAL A 830 12.27 -18.68 35.20
N GLY A 831 13.55 -18.53 35.55
CA GLY A 831 14.69 -18.55 34.63
C GLY A 831 14.71 -19.83 33.79
N ALA A 832 14.69 -21.00 34.42
CA ALA A 832 14.65 -22.28 33.71
C ALA A 832 13.48 -22.39 32.72
N ALA A 833 12.30 -21.85 33.05
CA ALA A 833 11.15 -21.82 32.14
C ALA A 833 11.34 -20.87 30.95
N TYR A 834 11.96 -19.70 31.14
CA TYR A 834 12.27 -18.77 30.05
C TYR A 834 13.46 -19.22 29.18
N SER A 835 14.54 -19.76 29.77
CA SER A 835 15.68 -20.33 29.03
C SER A 835 15.31 -21.60 28.24
N ASP A 836 14.18 -22.24 28.58
CA ASP A 836 13.57 -23.34 27.83
C ASP A 836 12.71 -22.83 26.66
N LEU A 837 11.80 -21.88 26.93
CA LEU A 837 10.99 -21.23 25.90
C LEU A 837 11.85 -20.52 24.85
N MET A 838 12.95 -19.88 25.25
CA MET A 838 13.96 -19.30 24.36
C MET A 838 14.49 -20.32 23.34
N LYS A 839 14.77 -21.55 23.78
CA LYS A 839 15.26 -22.64 22.91
C LYS A 839 14.16 -23.17 22.01
N ALA A 840 12.93 -23.29 22.53
CA ALA A 840 11.77 -23.72 21.76
C ALA A 840 11.34 -22.72 20.67
N LEU A 841 11.64 -21.43 20.84
CA LEU A 841 11.39 -20.36 19.86
C LEU A 841 12.57 -20.09 18.90
N SER A 842 13.63 -20.91 18.95
CA SER A 842 14.85 -20.75 18.15
C SER A 842 15.55 -19.37 18.30
N LEU A 843 15.43 -18.72 19.47
CA LEU A 843 15.99 -17.39 19.69
C LEU A 843 17.52 -17.44 19.94
N SER A 844 18.19 -16.31 19.73
CA SER A 844 19.62 -16.16 20.02
C SER A 844 19.90 -16.32 21.53
N PRO A 845 21.03 -16.95 21.93
CA PRO A 845 21.37 -17.09 23.35
C PRO A 845 21.59 -15.73 24.02
N ALA A 846 20.85 -15.45 25.09
CA ALA A 846 21.08 -14.29 25.96
C ALA A 846 22.08 -14.62 27.09
N PRO A 847 22.66 -13.59 27.73
CA PRO A 847 23.33 -13.72 29.03
C PRO A 847 22.41 -14.35 30.09
N SER A 848 23.01 -15.08 31.05
CA SER A 848 22.23 -15.71 32.12
C SER A 848 21.62 -14.66 33.04
N GLY A 849 20.28 -14.70 33.19
CA GLY A 849 19.46 -13.70 33.85
C GLY A 849 18.66 -12.82 32.87
N GLU A 850 19.06 -12.75 31.60
CA GLU A 850 18.40 -11.94 30.57
C GLU A 850 17.43 -12.76 29.69
N GLU A 851 17.35 -14.10 29.85
CA GLU A 851 16.51 -14.94 28.98
C GLU A 851 15.03 -14.57 28.99
N LYS A 852 14.52 -14.11 30.14
CA LYS A 852 13.16 -13.57 30.26
C LYS A 852 12.96 -12.30 29.44
N GLN A 853 13.93 -11.38 29.46
CA GLN A 853 13.85 -10.11 28.73
C GLN A 853 13.85 -10.35 27.21
N ALA A 854 14.77 -11.17 26.70
CA ALA A 854 14.84 -11.50 25.28
C ALA A 854 13.58 -12.22 24.75
N VAL A 855 12.95 -13.06 25.57
CA VAL A 855 11.64 -13.65 25.22
C VAL A 855 10.54 -12.59 25.20
N LEU A 856 10.45 -11.71 26.21
CA LEU A 856 9.46 -10.63 26.24
C LEU A 856 9.59 -9.68 25.04
N GLU A 857 10.81 -9.37 24.61
CA GLU A 857 11.08 -8.59 23.40
C GLU A 857 10.61 -9.29 22.12
N PHE A 858 10.79 -10.61 21.98
CA PHE A 858 10.24 -11.38 20.87
C PHE A 858 8.71 -11.32 20.81
N PHE A 859 8.02 -11.46 21.96
CA PHE A 859 6.56 -11.33 22.03
C PHE A 859 6.09 -9.90 21.69
N GLY A 860 6.84 -8.88 22.11
CA GLY A 860 6.59 -7.49 21.70
C GLY A 860 6.77 -7.25 20.19
N GLN A 861 7.85 -7.74 19.60
CA GLN A 861 8.11 -7.65 18.15
C GLN A 861 7.04 -8.36 17.30
N THR A 862 6.48 -9.46 17.81
CA THR A 862 5.41 -10.23 17.16
C THR A 862 4.00 -9.74 17.52
N GLN A 863 3.88 -8.60 18.21
CA GLN A 863 2.60 -7.96 18.59
C GLN A 863 1.67 -8.84 19.44
N CYS A 864 2.25 -9.78 20.20
CA CYS A 864 1.54 -10.76 20.99
C CYS A 864 1.56 -10.39 22.49
N CYS A 865 0.62 -10.93 23.26
CA CYS A 865 0.67 -10.84 24.71
C CYS A 865 1.85 -11.67 25.25
N PRO A 866 2.57 -11.20 26.28
CA PRO A 866 3.68 -11.95 26.87
C PRO A 866 3.19 -13.27 27.50
N PRO A 867 4.05 -14.31 27.61
CA PRO A 867 3.68 -15.56 28.24
C PRO A 867 3.20 -15.36 29.69
N VAL A 868 2.09 -16.00 30.03
CA VAL A 868 1.51 -15.95 31.38
C VAL A 868 2.29 -16.89 32.29
N GLU A 869 2.97 -16.32 33.30
CA GLU A 869 3.60 -17.06 34.38
C GLU A 869 2.56 -17.67 35.33
N LYS A 870 2.64 -18.98 35.57
CA LYS A 870 2.03 -19.63 36.74
C LYS A 870 3.13 -20.12 37.65
N ILE A 871 3.21 -19.57 38.86
CA ILE A 871 4.22 -19.91 39.86
C ILE A 871 3.51 -20.48 41.10
N ASP A 872 3.77 -21.75 41.41
CA ASP A 872 3.26 -22.43 42.61
C ASP A 872 4.43 -22.77 43.56
N HIS A 873 4.34 -22.34 44.81
CA HIS A 873 5.24 -22.78 45.90
C HIS A 873 4.79 -24.15 46.40
N ARG A 874 5.72 -25.09 46.56
CA ARG A 874 5.42 -26.49 46.90
C ARG A 874 5.63 -26.82 48.38
N PRO A 875 4.99 -27.88 48.92
CA PRO A 875 5.17 -28.31 50.32
C PRO A 875 6.59 -28.82 50.64
N ASP A 876 7.38 -29.14 49.62
CA ASP A 876 8.79 -29.57 49.73
C ASP A 876 9.79 -28.40 49.83
N GLY A 877 9.31 -27.15 49.80
CA GLY A 877 10.13 -25.94 49.85
C GLY A 877 10.67 -25.48 48.48
N THR A 878 10.30 -26.13 47.39
CA THR A 878 10.67 -25.71 46.02
C THR A 878 9.64 -24.77 45.41
N TYR A 879 10.08 -23.98 44.44
CA TYR A 879 9.22 -23.21 43.55
C TYR A 879 9.05 -23.95 42.24
N SER A 880 7.83 -23.95 41.70
CA SER A 880 7.55 -24.46 40.36
C SER A 880 6.93 -23.39 39.47
N CYS A 881 7.39 -23.32 38.22
CA CYS A 881 6.94 -22.35 37.23
C CYS A 881 6.53 -23.05 35.93
N SER A 882 5.38 -22.70 35.38
CA SER A 882 5.01 -23.00 33.99
C SER A 882 4.61 -21.72 33.26
N LEU A 883 4.83 -21.71 31.94
CA LEU A 883 4.47 -20.60 31.06
C LEU A 883 3.32 -21.04 30.16
N ARG A 884 2.32 -20.18 29.99
CA ARG A 884 1.25 -20.33 29.00
C ARG A 884 1.38 -19.26 27.93
N ILE A 885 1.34 -19.67 26.66
CA ILE A 885 1.14 -18.76 25.54
C ILE A 885 -0.33 -18.88 25.10
N ASP A 886 -1.05 -17.76 25.04
CA ASP A 886 -2.46 -17.71 24.63
C ASP A 886 -2.68 -16.38 23.91
N GLY A 887 -2.55 -16.37 22.58
CA GLY A 887 -2.52 -15.11 21.82
C GLY A 887 -2.20 -15.25 20.34
N LYS A 888 -2.16 -14.10 19.65
CA LYS A 888 -1.81 -13.97 18.23
C LYS A 888 -0.35 -13.55 18.06
N LEU A 889 0.45 -14.38 17.40
CA LEU A 889 1.78 -14.02 16.92
C LEU A 889 1.68 -13.52 15.47
N THR A 890 2.18 -12.31 15.22
CA THR A 890 2.19 -11.67 13.90
C THR A 890 3.61 -11.67 13.35
N PHE A 891 3.83 -12.36 12.24
CA PHE A 891 5.13 -12.39 11.55
C PHE A 891 5.04 -11.57 10.26
N GLN A 892 6.07 -10.77 9.96
CA GLN A 892 6.18 -9.97 8.73
C GLN A 892 7.37 -10.43 7.90
N SER A 893 7.23 -10.36 6.57
CA SER A 893 8.32 -10.61 5.62
C SER A 893 9.51 -9.67 5.91
N PRO A 894 10.77 -10.13 5.73
CA PRO A 894 11.93 -9.28 5.98
C PRO A 894 12.05 -8.14 4.96
N GLU A 895 11.55 -8.37 3.75
CA GLU A 895 11.64 -7.49 2.60
C GLU A 895 10.27 -7.37 1.92
N ARG A 896 10.13 -6.39 1.01
CA ARG A 896 8.95 -6.24 0.16
C ARG A 896 9.13 -7.03 -1.14
N SER A 897 8.11 -7.76 -1.57
CA SER A 897 8.07 -8.39 -2.89
C SER A 897 6.62 -8.52 -3.37
N THR A 898 6.37 -9.34 -4.39
CA THR A 898 5.02 -9.75 -4.82
C THR A 898 4.20 -10.27 -3.63
N LYS A 899 2.87 -10.16 -3.71
CA LYS A 899 1.98 -10.67 -2.64
C LYS A 899 2.20 -12.16 -2.36
N LYS A 900 2.53 -12.94 -3.39
CA LYS A 900 2.80 -14.38 -3.29
C LYS A 900 4.10 -14.68 -2.52
N GLU A 901 5.20 -14.01 -2.85
CA GLU A 901 6.50 -14.23 -2.22
C GLU A 901 6.55 -13.67 -0.79
N SER A 902 6.05 -12.46 -0.59
CA SER A 902 6.06 -11.81 0.73
C SER A 902 5.20 -12.58 1.74
N ASP A 903 4.02 -13.09 1.35
CA ASP A 903 3.25 -14.05 2.14
C ASP A 903 4.07 -15.32 2.49
N SER A 904 4.81 -15.86 1.51
CA SER A 904 5.61 -17.09 1.67
C SER A 904 6.78 -16.88 2.65
N LEU A 905 7.48 -15.75 2.54
CA LEU A 905 8.56 -15.35 3.45
C LEU A 905 8.04 -15.10 4.87
N ALA A 906 6.87 -14.47 5.01
CA ALA A 906 6.20 -14.32 6.31
C ALA A 906 5.86 -15.69 6.92
N ALA A 907 5.34 -16.63 6.14
CA ALA A 907 5.07 -18.00 6.59
C ALA A 907 6.34 -18.79 6.96
N GLN A 908 7.42 -18.62 6.20
CA GLN A 908 8.72 -19.25 6.48
C GLN A 908 9.32 -18.73 7.80
N LYS A 909 9.20 -17.43 8.06
CA LYS A 909 9.61 -16.82 9.33
C LYS A 909 8.77 -17.32 10.51
N ALA A 910 7.45 -17.47 10.32
CA ALA A 910 6.58 -18.06 11.34
C ALA A 910 6.97 -19.51 11.67
N LEU A 911 7.25 -20.34 10.65
CA LEU A 911 7.72 -21.72 10.85
C LEU A 911 9.01 -21.80 11.66
N ALA A 912 10.01 -20.96 11.35
CA ALA A 912 11.32 -20.99 12.01
C ALA A 912 11.26 -20.80 13.55
N HIS A 913 10.25 -20.09 14.05
CA HIS A 913 10.02 -19.88 15.47
C HIS A 913 8.98 -20.85 16.08
N LEU A 914 8.02 -21.35 15.30
CA LEU A 914 6.94 -22.20 15.80
C LEU A 914 7.26 -23.71 15.76
N GLU A 915 8.11 -24.18 14.86
CA GLU A 915 8.43 -25.61 14.74
C GLU A 915 9.12 -26.17 16.00
N GLY A 916 9.88 -25.35 16.75
CA GLY A 916 10.53 -25.76 18.00
C GLY A 916 9.60 -25.85 19.23
N LEU A 917 8.36 -25.34 19.14
CA LEU A 917 7.34 -25.52 20.18
C LEU A 917 6.70 -26.93 20.13
N LEU A 918 6.87 -27.66 19.02
CA LEU A 918 6.38 -29.04 18.88
C LEU A 918 7.40 -30.04 19.44
N THR A 919 7.01 -30.80 20.47
CA THR A 919 7.87 -31.84 21.07
C THR A 919 7.97 -33.14 20.24
N VAL A 920 7.55 -33.12 18.97
CA VAL A 920 7.46 -34.29 18.08
C VAL A 920 8.57 -34.24 17.03
N LYS A 921 9.50 -35.21 17.07
CA LYS A 921 10.72 -35.18 16.25
C LYS A 921 10.56 -35.52 14.77
N ASP A 922 9.40 -36.03 14.35
CA ASP A 922 9.25 -36.76 13.08
C ASP A 922 8.22 -36.14 12.11
N LEU A 923 8.48 -34.91 11.63
CA LEU A 923 7.68 -34.27 10.56
C LEU A 923 8.53 -33.64 9.44
N LYS A 924 9.33 -34.46 8.74
CA LYS A 924 9.80 -34.11 7.38
C LYS A 924 8.64 -34.18 6.39
N LEU A 925 7.80 -33.13 6.36
CA LEU A 925 6.64 -33.01 5.48
C LEU A 925 7.03 -32.37 4.13
N PRO A 926 6.89 -33.06 2.99
CA PRO A 926 6.94 -32.42 1.68
C PRO A 926 5.66 -31.59 1.46
N GLY A 927 5.80 -30.32 1.06
CA GLY A 927 4.66 -29.45 0.77
C GLY A 927 5.01 -27.96 0.77
N GLU A 928 4.10 -27.16 0.22
CA GLU A 928 4.21 -25.70 0.16
C GLU A 928 4.26 -25.07 1.58
N VAL A 929 5.05 -23.99 1.74
CA VAL A 929 5.32 -23.33 3.03
C VAL A 929 4.05 -23.00 3.81
N LYS A 930 3.02 -22.50 3.11
CA LYS A 930 1.72 -22.17 3.72
C LYS A 930 1.01 -23.40 4.31
N GLY A 931 1.12 -24.56 3.65
CA GLY A 931 0.55 -25.82 4.10
C GLY A 931 1.27 -26.40 5.32
N ARG A 932 2.61 -26.30 5.36
CA ARG A 932 3.41 -26.62 6.56
C ARG A 932 2.97 -25.77 7.75
N LEU A 933 2.88 -24.44 7.58
CA LEU A 933 2.47 -23.54 8.67
C LEU A 933 1.05 -23.82 9.16
N GLN A 934 0.11 -24.12 8.25
CA GLN A 934 -1.25 -24.50 8.64
C GLN A 934 -1.27 -25.76 9.50
N LYS A 935 -0.43 -26.77 9.20
CA LYS A 935 -0.34 -27.96 10.04
C LYS A 935 0.35 -27.69 11.38
N VAL A 936 1.51 -27.02 11.39
CA VAL A 936 2.22 -26.66 12.64
C VAL A 936 1.31 -25.85 13.57
N ALA A 937 0.50 -24.94 13.03
CA ALA A 937 -0.49 -24.20 13.81
C ALA A 937 -1.57 -25.12 14.41
N ALA A 938 -2.13 -26.04 13.63
CA ALA A 938 -3.15 -26.98 14.11
C ALA A 938 -2.59 -27.95 15.18
N ASP A 939 -1.37 -28.46 14.97
CA ASP A 939 -0.66 -29.33 15.92
C ASP A 939 -0.30 -28.58 17.23
N LEU A 940 -0.17 -27.24 17.19
CA LEU A 940 -0.04 -26.33 18.36
C LEU A 940 -1.40 -25.85 18.92
N GLY A 941 -2.51 -26.52 18.60
CA GLY A 941 -3.83 -26.24 19.16
C GLY A 941 -4.55 -25.00 18.59
N ASN A 942 -4.12 -24.46 17.45
CA ASN A 942 -4.81 -23.35 16.80
C ASN A 942 -6.16 -23.81 16.20
N ILE A 943 -7.23 -23.10 16.56
CA ILE A 943 -8.62 -23.35 16.11
C ILE A 943 -8.87 -22.73 14.71
N CYS A 944 -7.99 -21.86 14.22
CA CYS A 944 -8.13 -21.14 12.95
C CYS A 944 -6.96 -21.40 11.99
N ARG A 945 -7.19 -21.24 10.68
CA ARG A 945 -6.07 -21.24 9.70
C ARG A 945 -5.22 -19.96 9.88
N PRO A 946 -3.89 -20.01 9.62
CA PRO A 946 -3.05 -18.82 9.59
C PRO A 946 -3.61 -17.75 8.64
N VAL A 947 -3.72 -16.51 9.10
CA VAL A 947 -4.36 -15.41 8.37
C VAL A 947 -3.29 -14.57 7.69
N TYR A 948 -3.31 -14.55 6.35
CA TYR A 948 -2.40 -13.73 5.55
C TYR A 948 -2.99 -12.33 5.39
N LEU A 949 -2.31 -11.35 5.96
CA LEU A 949 -2.59 -9.93 5.83
C LEU A 949 -1.55 -9.33 4.89
N THR A 950 -1.98 -8.75 3.77
CA THR A 950 -1.11 -7.74 3.14
C THR A 950 -1.18 -6.46 3.96
N ALA A 951 -0.02 -5.93 4.30
CA ALA A 951 0.08 -4.52 4.64
C ALA A 951 -0.11 -3.73 3.36
N ASP A 952 -1.38 -3.58 2.94
CA ASP A 952 -1.78 -2.74 1.82
C ASP A 952 -1.26 -1.32 2.11
N ALA A 953 -0.18 -0.96 1.43
CA ALA A 953 0.18 0.43 1.29
C ALA A 953 -0.99 1.07 0.55
N VAL A 954 -1.64 2.05 1.18
CA VAL A 954 -2.45 3.00 0.44
C VAL A 954 -1.47 3.78 -0.42
N GLU A 955 -1.23 3.28 -1.63
CA GLU A 955 -0.63 4.05 -2.71
C GLU A 955 -1.60 5.19 -2.98
N VAL A 956 -1.29 6.35 -2.40
CA VAL A 956 -2.03 7.58 -2.67
C VAL A 956 -1.73 7.95 -4.11
N THR A 957 -2.60 7.53 -5.02
CA THR A 957 -2.65 8.10 -6.37
C THR A 957 -2.83 9.60 -6.23
N ASP A 958 -2.02 10.36 -6.95
CA ASP A 958 -1.82 11.77 -6.66
C ASP A 958 -3.15 12.56 -6.64
N GLY A 959 -3.37 13.33 -5.56
CA GLY A 959 -4.64 13.99 -5.25
C GLY A 959 -5.60 13.26 -4.30
N GLY A 960 -5.30 12.04 -3.84
CA GLY A 960 -6.12 11.31 -2.85
C GLY A 960 -6.14 11.96 -1.46
N GLN A 961 -7.33 12.19 -0.89
CA GLN A 961 -7.51 12.66 0.48
C GLN A 961 -7.78 11.50 1.46
N VAL A 962 -7.18 11.53 2.65
CA VAL A 962 -7.32 10.50 3.68
C VAL A 962 -7.77 11.08 5.04
N LEU A 963 -8.56 10.29 5.77
CA LEU A 963 -8.94 10.53 7.16
C LEU A 963 -8.13 9.61 8.08
N GLY A 964 -7.65 10.17 9.19
CA GLY A 964 -6.85 9.48 10.18
C GLY A 964 -7.67 9.07 11.38
N SER A 965 -7.20 8.07 12.10
CA SER A 965 -7.77 7.63 13.36
C SER A 965 -6.69 7.11 14.32
N VAL A 966 -6.95 7.24 15.61
CA VAL A 966 -6.14 6.64 16.67
C VAL A 966 -7.06 6.00 17.71
N GLU A 967 -6.76 4.76 18.07
CA GLU A 967 -7.39 4.04 19.17
C GLU A 967 -6.51 4.11 20.42
N VAL A 968 -7.13 4.42 21.55
CA VAL A 968 -6.49 4.56 22.87
C VAL A 968 -7.31 3.77 23.88
N THR A 969 -6.69 2.81 24.58
CA THR A 969 -7.35 2.07 25.67
C THR A 969 -6.80 2.52 27.01
N ILE A 970 -7.70 2.95 27.91
CA ILE A 970 -7.35 3.41 29.26
C ILE A 970 -8.21 2.72 30.32
N LYS A 971 -7.64 2.61 31.52
CA LYS A 971 -8.33 2.19 32.74
C LYS A 971 -8.01 3.17 33.87
N VAL A 972 -8.99 3.96 34.29
CA VAL A 972 -8.82 5.07 35.24
C VAL A 972 -10.00 5.11 36.22
N ASP A 973 -9.69 4.99 37.51
CA ASP A 973 -10.62 5.28 38.59
C ASP A 973 -10.52 6.78 38.96
N LEU A 974 -11.63 7.51 38.87
CA LEU A 974 -11.69 8.94 39.14
C LEU A 974 -12.02 9.22 40.61
N ARG A 975 -11.77 10.46 41.05
CA ARG A 975 -11.91 10.85 42.46
C ARG A 975 -13.38 10.76 42.92
N PRO A 976 -13.64 10.23 44.12
CA PRO A 976 -14.98 10.28 44.71
C PRO A 976 -15.40 11.74 44.97
N HIS A 977 -16.69 12.01 44.77
CA HIS A 977 -17.34 13.28 45.06
C HIS A 977 -18.53 13.05 45.98
N GLN A 978 -18.70 13.91 47.00
CA GLN A 978 -19.72 13.76 48.04
C GLN A 978 -20.77 14.89 47.99
N ALA A 979 -22.04 14.56 48.26
CA ALA A 979 -23.14 15.51 48.35
C ALA A 979 -24.23 15.05 49.33
N ALA A 980 -25.19 15.93 49.63
CA ALA A 980 -26.33 15.63 50.50
C ALA A 980 -27.38 14.69 49.85
N ASP A 981 -27.34 14.54 48.53
CA ASP A 981 -28.23 13.66 47.76
C ASP A 981 -27.46 12.94 46.64
N ARG A 982 -28.07 11.87 46.10
CA ARG A 982 -27.45 11.02 45.07
C ARG A 982 -27.23 11.74 43.75
N GLU A 983 -28.13 12.62 43.32
CA GLU A 983 -28.03 13.31 42.03
C GLU A 983 -26.97 14.41 42.09
N GLY A 984 -26.84 15.12 43.21
CA GLY A 984 -25.72 16.03 43.48
C GLY A 984 -24.36 15.35 43.43
N ALA A 985 -24.22 14.16 44.04
CA ALA A 985 -22.95 13.42 44.04
C ALA A 985 -22.55 12.93 42.64
N VAL A 986 -23.51 12.38 41.90
CA VAL A 986 -23.32 11.95 40.50
C VAL A 986 -23.04 13.16 39.59
N GLY A 987 -23.79 14.25 39.76
CA GLY A 987 -23.62 15.50 39.01
C GLY A 987 -22.21 16.08 39.20
N ALA A 988 -21.73 16.18 40.44
CA ALA A 988 -20.38 16.64 40.75
C ALA A 988 -19.29 15.77 40.08
N ALA A 989 -19.42 14.44 40.15
CA ALA A 989 -18.45 13.53 39.53
C ALA A 989 -18.44 13.63 37.99
N TYR A 990 -19.60 13.77 37.35
CA TYR A 990 -19.68 14.02 35.91
C TYR A 990 -19.21 15.44 35.51
N SER A 991 -19.38 16.45 36.37
CA SER A 991 -18.83 17.79 36.17
C SER A 991 -17.29 17.84 36.24
N ASP A 992 -16.65 17.02 37.09
CA ASP A 992 -15.19 16.92 37.11
C ASP A 992 -14.66 16.14 35.89
N LEU A 993 -15.32 15.03 35.52
CA LEU A 993 -14.99 14.28 34.31
C LEU A 993 -15.16 15.13 33.02
N MET A 994 -16.20 15.96 32.94
CA MET A 994 -16.39 16.92 31.86
C MET A 994 -15.19 17.87 31.69
N LYS A 995 -14.65 18.37 32.81
CA LYS A 995 -13.46 19.24 32.84
C LYS A 995 -12.18 18.48 32.51
N ALA A 996 -12.04 17.24 32.97
CA ALA A 996 -10.90 16.38 32.66
C ALA A 996 -10.83 16.01 31.16
N LEU A 997 -11.99 15.89 30.50
CA LEU A 997 -12.12 15.60 29.07
C LEU A 997 -12.10 16.84 28.15
N SER A 998 -11.87 18.04 28.71
CA SER A 998 -11.87 19.32 27.95
C SER A 998 -13.16 19.57 27.15
N LEU A 999 -14.32 19.13 27.63
CA LEU A 999 -15.60 19.28 26.92
C LEU A 999 -16.23 20.67 27.17
N SER A 1000 -17.03 21.13 26.22
CA SER A 1000 -17.82 22.37 26.35
C SER A 1000 -18.78 22.31 27.55
N PRO A 1001 -18.97 23.41 28.31
CA PRO A 1001 -19.92 23.44 29.42
C PRO A 1001 -21.35 23.10 28.98
N ALA A 1002 -21.99 22.16 29.67
CA ALA A 1002 -23.43 21.91 29.55
C ALA A 1002 -24.23 22.87 30.45
N PRO A 1003 -25.53 23.09 30.17
CA PRO A 1003 -26.45 23.63 31.17
C PRO A 1003 -26.57 22.64 32.34
N SER A 1004 -26.78 23.16 33.55
CA SER A 1004 -26.79 22.40 34.81
C SER A 1004 -27.73 21.18 34.77
N GLY A 1005 -27.19 19.99 35.03
CA GLY A 1005 -27.87 18.69 34.94
C GLY A 1005 -27.66 17.98 33.59
N GLY A 1006 -27.09 18.66 32.58
CA GLY A 1006 -26.75 18.10 31.28
C GLY A 1006 -25.36 17.45 31.20
N GLU A 1007 -24.53 17.55 32.25
CA GLU A 1007 -23.12 17.14 32.24
C GLU A 1007 -22.96 15.63 31.99
N ARG A 1008 -23.79 14.83 32.65
CA ARG A 1008 -23.86 13.37 32.45
C ARG A 1008 -24.23 13.00 31.02
N LEU A 1009 -25.18 13.71 30.41
CA LEU A 1009 -25.60 13.48 29.02
C LEU A 1009 -24.50 13.87 28.03
N ALA A 1010 -23.81 14.99 28.25
CA ALA A 1010 -22.72 15.45 27.41
C ALA A 1010 -21.50 14.49 27.45
N VAL A 1011 -21.16 13.96 28.63
CA VAL A 1011 -20.12 12.94 28.77
C VAL A 1011 -20.54 11.64 28.08
N LEU A 1012 -21.79 11.17 28.27
CA LEU A 1012 -22.29 9.96 27.58
C LEU A 1012 -22.29 10.11 26.05
N HIS A 1013 -22.67 11.28 25.54
CA HIS A 1013 -22.59 11.60 24.10
C HIS A 1013 -21.15 11.60 23.58
N PHE A 1014 -20.19 12.13 24.34
CA PHE A 1014 -18.76 12.05 24.00
C PHE A 1014 -18.22 10.61 23.98
N MET A 1015 -18.65 9.77 24.95
CA MET A 1015 -18.30 8.34 24.97
C MET A 1015 -18.87 7.63 23.75
N GLN A 1016 -20.12 7.92 23.37
CA GLN A 1016 -20.74 7.38 22.15
C GLN A 1016 -20.01 7.83 20.87
N LEU A 1017 -19.64 9.12 20.77
CA LEU A 1017 -18.88 9.68 19.64
C LEU A 1017 -17.51 8.99 19.48
N THR A 1018 -16.80 8.80 20.59
CA THR A 1018 -15.49 8.13 20.63
C THR A 1018 -15.58 6.60 20.66
N LYS A 1019 -16.80 6.03 20.54
CA LYS A 1019 -17.10 4.58 20.58
C LYS A 1019 -16.63 3.87 21.87
N SER A 1020 -16.43 4.63 22.94
CA SER A 1020 -16.03 4.15 24.26
C SER A 1020 -17.23 3.72 25.11
N ARG A 1021 -16.95 2.99 26.20
CA ARG A 1021 -17.98 2.53 27.14
C ARG A 1021 -18.39 3.68 28.08
N PRO A 1022 -19.66 3.74 28.52
CA PRO A 1022 -20.08 4.62 29.60
C PRO A 1022 -19.23 4.43 30.87
N PRO A 1023 -18.90 5.50 31.62
CA PRO A 1023 -18.30 5.39 32.93
C PRO A 1023 -19.19 4.57 33.89
N VAL A 1024 -18.57 3.74 34.72
CA VAL A 1024 -19.27 2.98 35.76
C VAL A 1024 -19.41 3.83 37.01
N GLU A 1025 -20.64 4.04 37.45
CA GLU A 1025 -21.00 4.76 38.69
C GLU A 1025 -20.85 3.83 39.90
N ASP A 1026 -19.83 4.07 40.73
CA ASP A 1026 -19.64 3.44 42.04
C ASP A 1026 -20.18 4.40 43.11
N ILE A 1027 -21.43 4.18 43.53
CA ILE A 1027 -22.16 5.06 44.46
C ILE A 1027 -22.31 4.39 45.82
N LYS A 1028 -21.95 5.10 46.89
CA LYS A 1028 -22.05 4.66 48.29
C LYS A 1028 -22.81 5.70 49.11
N MET A 1029 -23.36 5.28 50.25
CA MET A 1029 -23.99 6.17 51.22
C MET A 1029 -23.17 6.11 52.51
N SER A 1030 -22.73 7.28 52.98
CA SER A 1030 -21.91 7.45 54.17
C SER A 1030 -22.75 7.38 55.45
N SER A 1031 -22.08 7.11 56.57
CA SER A 1031 -22.73 6.99 57.89
C SER A 1031 -23.29 8.30 58.46
N ASP A 1032 -22.96 9.44 57.83
CA ASP A 1032 -23.50 10.77 58.12
C ASP A 1032 -24.74 11.14 57.28
N GLY A 1033 -25.15 10.25 56.36
CA GLY A 1033 -26.24 10.48 55.42
C GLY A 1033 -25.85 11.14 54.10
N THR A 1034 -24.57 11.43 53.86
CA THR A 1034 -24.12 11.90 52.55
C THR A 1034 -24.02 10.77 51.52
N TYR A 1035 -24.10 11.10 50.24
CA TYR A 1035 -23.83 10.19 49.13
C TYR A 1035 -22.46 10.47 48.53
N GLU A 1036 -21.68 9.43 48.29
CA GLU A 1036 -20.41 9.46 47.58
C GLU A 1036 -20.57 8.80 46.19
N CYS A 1037 -20.04 9.43 45.14
CA CYS A 1037 -19.97 8.85 43.80
C CYS A 1037 -18.54 8.92 43.27
N ALA A 1038 -17.98 7.78 42.87
CA ALA A 1038 -16.78 7.69 42.05
C ALA A 1038 -17.14 7.15 40.65
N LEU A 1039 -16.46 7.65 39.62
CA LEU A 1039 -16.63 7.19 38.24
C LEU A 1039 -15.41 6.36 37.81
N LYS A 1040 -15.65 5.20 37.19
CA LYS A 1040 -14.59 4.32 36.71
C LYS A 1040 -14.67 4.19 35.19
N ILE A 1041 -13.56 4.43 34.52
CA ILE A 1041 -13.44 4.33 33.06
C ILE A 1041 -12.62 3.09 32.74
N ASP A 1042 -13.21 2.16 32.00
CA ASP A 1042 -12.56 0.96 31.45
C ASP A 1042 -13.00 0.87 29.98
N GLY A 1043 -12.23 1.55 29.10
CA GLY A 1043 -12.75 2.03 27.82
C GLY A 1043 -11.71 2.16 26.72
N ARG A 1044 -12.15 1.80 25.51
CA ARG A 1044 -11.45 1.96 24.23
C ARG A 1044 -12.02 3.20 23.53
N PHE A 1045 -11.20 4.23 23.38
CA PHE A 1045 -11.56 5.50 22.75
C PHE A 1045 -10.98 5.56 21.33
N ILE A 1046 -11.79 5.91 20.34
CA ILE A 1046 -11.37 6.12 18.96
C ILE A 1046 -11.54 7.60 18.63
N PHE A 1047 -10.44 8.26 18.30
CA PHE A 1047 -10.38 9.65 17.84
C PHE A 1047 -10.10 9.69 16.34
N GLN A 1048 -10.56 10.72 15.64
CA GLN A 1048 -10.41 10.88 14.19
C GLN A 1048 -9.77 12.22 13.84
N SER A 1049 -9.17 12.32 12.65
CA SER A 1049 -8.70 13.63 12.15
C SER A 1049 -9.92 14.54 11.89
N PRO A 1050 -9.95 15.78 12.42
CA PRO A 1050 -11.07 16.69 12.22
C PRO A 1050 -11.18 17.18 10.76
N GLU A 1051 -10.08 17.09 10.02
CA GLU A 1051 -9.97 17.44 8.61
C GLU A 1051 -9.39 16.26 7.82
N ARG A 1052 -9.55 16.31 6.49
CA ARG A 1052 -8.96 15.37 5.53
C ARG A 1052 -7.56 15.87 5.18
N SER A 1053 -6.55 14.99 5.21
CA SER A 1053 -5.18 15.34 4.82
C SER A 1053 -4.81 14.70 3.47
N SER A 1054 -3.83 15.27 2.77
CA SER A 1054 -3.23 14.64 1.57
C SER A 1054 -2.33 13.45 1.93
N THR A 1055 -1.76 13.41 3.15
CA THR A 1055 -0.93 12.28 3.59
C THR A 1055 -1.48 11.54 4.81
N LYS A 1056 -1.29 10.21 4.82
CA LYS A 1056 -1.58 9.34 5.97
C LYS A 1056 -0.88 9.81 7.25
N LYS A 1057 0.35 10.31 7.13
CA LYS A 1057 1.18 10.74 8.27
C LYS A 1057 0.59 11.98 8.97
N GLU A 1058 0.05 12.93 8.21
CA GLU A 1058 -0.61 14.12 8.74
C GLU A 1058 -1.98 13.77 9.32
N ALA A 1059 -2.76 12.95 8.63
CA ALA A 1059 -4.06 12.49 9.10
C ALA A 1059 -3.96 11.79 10.47
N GLU A 1060 -2.99 10.88 10.64
CA GLU A 1060 -2.72 10.21 11.91
C GLU A 1060 -2.13 11.15 12.97
N LYS A 1061 -1.37 12.19 12.59
CA LYS A 1061 -0.88 13.24 13.52
C LYS A 1061 -2.04 14.10 14.03
N ALA A 1062 -2.99 14.44 13.15
CA ALA A 1062 -4.19 15.20 13.50
C ALA A 1062 -5.14 14.41 14.41
N ALA A 1063 -5.29 13.10 14.17
CA ALA A 1063 -6.00 12.20 15.08
C ALA A 1063 -5.33 12.10 16.46
N ALA A 1064 -3.99 11.97 16.52
CA ALA A 1064 -3.23 12.04 17.77
C ALA A 1064 -3.46 13.36 18.52
N GLY A 1065 -3.54 14.49 17.80
CA GLY A 1065 -3.87 15.81 18.35
C GLY A 1065 -5.32 15.98 18.81
N GLN A 1066 -6.27 15.18 18.31
CA GLN A 1066 -7.61 15.11 18.89
C GLN A 1066 -7.60 14.29 20.19
N ALA A 1067 -6.92 13.14 20.20
CA ALA A 1067 -6.78 12.32 21.40
C ALA A 1067 -6.11 13.08 22.57
N LEU A 1068 -4.98 13.77 22.31
CA LEU A 1068 -4.27 14.56 23.33
C LEU A 1068 -5.19 15.60 24.00
N ARG A 1069 -5.93 16.38 23.23
CA ARG A 1069 -6.81 17.46 23.74
C ARG A 1069 -7.86 16.98 24.75
N HIS A 1070 -8.33 15.74 24.62
CA HIS A 1070 -9.33 15.15 25.51
C HIS A 1070 -8.74 14.26 26.60
N MET A 1071 -7.58 13.63 26.39
CA MET A 1071 -7.01 12.65 27.32
C MET A 1071 -5.97 13.23 28.29
N GLU A 1072 -5.29 14.33 27.93
CA GLU A 1072 -4.23 14.93 28.77
C GLU A 1072 -4.75 15.50 30.10
N GLY A 1073 -6.00 16.00 30.13
CA GLY A 1073 -6.66 16.45 31.35
C GLY A 1073 -7.03 15.32 32.32
N LEU A 1074 -7.13 14.09 31.82
CA LEU A 1074 -7.59 12.90 32.53
C LEU A 1074 -6.45 12.00 33.04
N LEU A 1075 -5.29 12.02 32.37
CA LEU A 1075 -4.09 11.22 32.71
C LEU A 1075 -3.06 11.96 33.60
N ARG A 1076 -3.38 13.18 34.05
CA ARG A 1076 -2.45 14.20 34.58
C ARG A 1076 -1.31 13.72 35.50
N ALA A 1077 -0.08 13.91 35.03
CA ALA A 1077 1.09 14.14 35.87
C ALA A 1077 1.91 15.35 35.37
N HIS A 1078 2.01 16.38 36.23
CA HIS A 1078 2.86 17.58 36.12
C HIS A 1078 2.62 18.59 34.98
N ARG A 1079 2.76 19.88 35.31
CA ARG A 1079 2.57 21.02 34.39
C ARG A 1079 3.88 21.40 33.69
N ARG A 1080 3.89 21.41 32.35
CA ARG A 1080 4.72 22.30 31.52
C ARG A 1080 3.92 22.75 30.30
N PRO A 1081 3.92 24.04 29.92
CA PRO A 1081 3.38 24.48 28.62
C PRO A 1081 4.22 23.95 27.46
N LEU A 1082 3.60 23.76 26.29
CA LEU A 1082 4.27 23.30 25.07
C LEU A 1082 4.84 24.48 24.25
N PRO A 1083 6.11 24.41 23.82
CA PRO A 1083 6.59 25.15 22.65
C PRO A 1083 5.94 24.62 21.35
N VAL A 1084 5.94 25.44 20.30
CA VAL A 1084 5.33 25.07 19.01
C VAL A 1084 6.29 24.18 18.19
N GLY A 1085 5.88 22.96 17.87
CA GLY A 1085 6.54 22.13 16.84
C GLY A 1085 6.29 20.62 16.88
N ASP A 1086 6.02 20.06 18.06
CA ASP A 1086 6.47 18.68 18.36
C ASP A 1086 5.57 17.49 17.91
N ASN A 1087 6.11 16.27 18.03
CA ASN A 1087 5.52 15.03 17.56
C ASN A 1087 4.39 14.51 18.48
N HIS A 1088 3.15 14.85 18.11
CA HIS A 1088 1.93 14.50 18.84
C HIS A 1088 1.78 12.98 19.09
N LYS A 1089 2.28 12.12 18.19
CA LYS A 1089 2.23 10.66 18.40
C LYS A 1089 3.09 10.20 19.58
N SER A 1090 4.32 10.71 19.66
CA SER A 1090 5.26 10.39 20.74
C SER A 1090 4.75 10.90 22.09
N ARG A 1091 4.17 12.11 22.13
CA ARG A 1091 3.60 12.65 23.38
C ARG A 1091 2.36 11.87 23.86
N LEU A 1092 1.51 11.39 22.95
CA LEU A 1092 0.38 10.53 23.31
C LEU A 1092 0.85 9.18 23.87
N GLN A 1093 1.89 8.59 23.26
CA GLN A 1093 2.53 7.37 23.76
C GLN A 1093 3.18 7.59 25.14
N GLU A 1094 3.92 8.69 25.33
CA GLU A 1094 4.55 9.06 26.60
C GLU A 1094 3.52 9.25 27.73
N LEU A 1095 2.40 9.94 27.45
CA LEU A 1095 1.32 10.14 28.42
C LEU A 1095 0.61 8.84 28.81
N LEU A 1096 0.47 7.89 27.88
CA LEU A 1096 -0.08 6.55 28.18
C LEU A 1096 0.91 5.68 28.96
N MET A 1097 2.21 5.78 28.68
CA MET A 1097 3.26 5.04 29.40
C MET A 1097 3.54 5.60 30.81
N SER A 1098 3.32 6.90 31.03
CA SER A 1098 3.50 7.56 32.34
C SER A 1098 2.22 7.64 33.18
N GLY A 1099 1.05 7.68 32.54
CA GLY A 1099 -0.26 7.73 33.18
C GLY A 1099 -0.82 6.35 33.55
N LEU A 1100 -0.63 5.94 34.81
CA LEU A 1100 -1.42 4.90 35.48
C LEU A 1100 -1.33 3.46 34.94
N GLY A 1101 -0.14 2.96 34.62
CA GLY A 1101 0.28 1.56 34.83
C GLY A 1101 -0.47 0.39 34.16
N ASN A 1102 -1.51 0.66 33.36
CA ASN A 1102 -2.35 -0.34 32.68
C ASN A 1102 -2.77 0.09 31.26
N ALA A 1103 -2.19 1.17 30.72
CA ALA A 1103 -2.55 1.68 29.40
C ALA A 1103 -1.88 0.87 28.26
N VAL A 1104 -2.58 0.74 27.13
CA VAL A 1104 -2.06 0.05 25.94
C VAL A 1104 -1.51 1.08 24.95
N LEU A 1105 -0.46 0.70 24.19
CA LEU A 1105 0.11 1.54 23.13
C LEU A 1105 -0.97 2.00 22.13
N PRO A 1106 -0.95 3.27 21.67
CA PRO A 1106 -1.97 3.82 20.78
C PRO A 1106 -1.85 3.22 19.37
N VAL A 1107 -2.96 2.70 18.84
CA VAL A 1107 -3.03 2.07 17.51
C VAL A 1107 -3.49 3.09 16.48
N TYR A 1108 -2.76 3.24 15.37
CA TYR A 1108 -3.06 4.22 14.31
C TYR A 1108 -3.58 3.54 13.05
N ALA A 1109 -4.57 4.15 12.41
CA ALA A 1109 -5.06 3.75 11.08
C ALA A 1109 -5.48 4.98 10.27
N ALA A 1110 -5.45 4.88 8.94
CA ALA A 1110 -5.95 5.89 8.03
C ALA A 1110 -6.70 5.23 6.86
N VAL A 1111 -7.72 5.92 6.34
CA VAL A 1111 -8.66 5.42 5.34
C VAL A 1111 -8.90 6.50 4.28
N ASP A 1112 -9.14 6.11 3.03
CA ASP A 1112 -9.55 7.03 1.95
C ASP A 1112 -10.84 7.79 2.34
N ALA A 1113 -10.79 9.12 2.24
CA ALA A 1113 -11.90 10.00 2.60
C ALA A 1113 -13.06 9.97 1.58
N ASN A 1114 -12.91 9.25 0.46
CA ASN A 1114 -13.95 9.00 -0.54
C ASN A 1114 -14.58 7.61 -0.40
N ASP A 1115 -14.18 6.81 0.59
CA ASP A 1115 -14.82 5.53 0.89
C ASP A 1115 -16.22 5.74 1.52
N PRO A 1116 -17.33 5.35 0.85
CA PRO A 1116 -18.69 5.55 1.36
C PRO A 1116 -19.05 4.62 2.53
N ARG A 1117 -18.07 3.93 3.14
CA ARG A 1117 -18.21 3.17 4.39
C ARG A 1117 -17.96 4.01 5.65
N HIS A 1118 -17.47 5.26 5.51
CA HIS A 1118 -16.99 6.07 6.63
C HIS A 1118 -17.60 7.48 6.77
N THR A 1119 -18.60 7.83 5.95
CA THR A 1119 -19.56 8.93 6.20
C THR A 1119 -20.90 8.39 6.65
#